data_AF-A0A1S7LGW8-F1
#
_entry.id   AF-A0A1S7LGW8-F1
#
_cell.length_a   1.000
_cell.length_b   1.000
_cell.length_c   1.000
_cell.angle_alpha   90.00
_cell.angle_beta   90.00
_cell.angle_gamma   90.00
#
_symmetry.space_group_name_H-M   'P 1'
#
loop_
_entity.id
_entity.type
_entity.pdbx_description
1 polymer ?
#
loop_
_entity_poly.entity_id
_entity_poly.type
_entity_poly.pdbx_seq_one_letter_code
_entity_poly.pdbx_strand_id
1 'polypeptide(L)'
;MSGREWEQRIHHHHQWVTPMLRFLLEKDEKLLTRDDLKRAFHEQPFKVQEEGDAQGIYRDLLTAQEALAASPWLYLALRPAIAQWRYLRFHLERNSFEVINPAAYLHFKEQLVPPLSDADPSGMLELDFDAFSRTAFRPGSARSIGKGGMFTSRALASTLFHQPGQGAERLFEFLDQRRMRGERVLLNDTLTSVSALQLALTQALRLLEGADPNDRWEQQADALRALGFEAGWGGTVQRIHEAMTMLAELLDAPEPDAVAKFMERINVITSIAILSPHGYFGQRDVLGLPDTGGQIVYILDQVKALEKEMKTRLAKQGLGHVVPRIVILTRLIPKCGETGCDVPVEPVEGTENCHILRIPFRHPHGDVVQSWVTRFEVWPYLDRYAVDALKALEHHLGHHPDLIIGNYSDGNLVAFRMAESCGATLATIAHALEKTKYRGADLYWHDHEPTYNFSCQFTADLLAMNGADFIISSTFQEIAGDETHVGQYEAHSHFTMPGLYRVKQGIDVFDPKFNIVSPGADEEIYYPFTREDRLTDCHETIHEMIFGPDKPGQRGVLINPDRPIIFSMARLDRIKNLTGLVRWFGMSEKLREQANLFIIGGHVDMEASGDREEREQIQHMHELMDRYVLDGVMRWLPASKDRRLNGEIYRVIADHRGIFVQPALYEAFGLTVVEAMGTGLPTFATRYGGPREVIESGISGFHLDPEDDAACIARLEGFFTTCMEQPEYWNSFSTQAIERIQSRYTWTRYAQQVLSLAALYGFGRWLNHERHAPYEHYLEMFYRLMYQPAAKGVSRHE
;
A
#
# COMPACT_ATOMS: atom_id res chain seq x y z
N MET A 1 20.17 4.95 -23.14
CA MET A 1 20.31 5.97 -24.19
C MET A 1 20.06 7.32 -23.57
N SER A 2 20.98 8.26 -23.74
CA SER A 2 20.83 9.63 -23.25
C SER A 2 19.76 10.38 -24.05
N GLY A 3 19.18 11.44 -23.46
CA GLY A 3 18.18 12.26 -24.14
C GLY A 3 18.70 12.86 -25.46
N ARG A 4 19.97 13.26 -25.51
CA ARG A 4 20.62 13.82 -26.71
C ARG A 4 20.81 12.80 -27.84
N GLU A 5 21.21 11.57 -27.51
CA GLU A 5 21.34 10.49 -28.50
C GLU A 5 19.98 10.18 -29.13
N TRP A 6 18.91 10.21 -28.33
CA TRP A 6 17.57 9.96 -28.82
C TRP A 6 17.01 11.12 -29.66
N GLU A 7 17.28 12.37 -29.24
CA GLU A 7 16.95 13.58 -29.99
C GLU A 7 17.60 13.58 -31.38
N GLN A 8 18.89 13.23 -31.46
CA GLN A 8 19.60 13.07 -32.72
C GLN A 8 19.00 11.98 -33.59
N ARG A 9 18.59 10.84 -32.99
CA ARG A 9 17.94 9.74 -33.70
C ARG A 9 16.58 10.13 -34.27
N ILE A 10 15.74 10.83 -33.51
CA ILE A 10 14.46 11.36 -34.02
C ILE A 10 14.68 12.36 -35.14
N HIS A 11 15.65 13.24 -34.99
CA HIS A 11 15.97 14.20 -36.05
C HIS A 11 16.38 13.48 -37.34
N HIS A 12 17.16 12.40 -37.23
CA HIS A 12 17.56 11.58 -38.37
C HIS A 12 16.38 10.86 -39.05
N HIS A 13 15.37 10.43 -38.29
CA HIS A 13 14.22 9.66 -38.79
C HIS A 13 12.90 10.46 -38.84
N HIS A 14 12.97 11.80 -38.86
CA HIS A 14 11.80 12.67 -38.76
C HIS A 14 10.74 12.42 -39.84
N GLN A 15 11.14 11.99 -41.05
CA GLN A 15 10.24 11.68 -42.16
C GLN A 15 9.15 10.64 -41.80
N TRP A 16 9.42 9.76 -40.84
CA TRP A 16 8.48 8.73 -40.37
C TRP A 16 7.62 9.18 -39.18
N VAL A 17 8.16 10.09 -38.37
CA VAL A 17 7.53 10.55 -37.12
C VAL A 17 6.62 11.75 -37.37
N THR A 18 7.04 12.68 -38.22
CA THR A 18 6.32 13.92 -38.51
C THR A 18 4.86 13.69 -38.94
N PRO A 19 4.53 12.77 -39.88
CA PRO A 19 3.14 12.55 -40.27
C PRO A 19 2.23 12.15 -39.11
N MET A 20 2.74 11.32 -38.20
CA MET A 20 2.01 10.90 -37.00
C MET A 20 1.72 12.07 -36.06
N LEU A 21 2.72 12.92 -35.83
CA LEU A 21 2.55 14.08 -34.95
C LEU A 21 1.68 15.17 -35.57
N ARG A 22 1.71 15.31 -36.89
CA ARG A 22 0.75 16.15 -37.63
C ARG A 22 -0.68 15.68 -37.42
N PHE A 23 -0.90 14.37 -37.55
CA PHE A 23 -2.22 13.78 -37.31
C PHE A 23 -2.73 14.04 -35.88
N LEU A 24 -1.86 13.98 -34.86
CA LEU A 24 -2.25 14.32 -33.50
C LEU A 24 -2.62 15.81 -33.33
N LEU A 25 -1.94 16.71 -34.06
CA LEU A 25 -2.26 18.16 -34.05
C LEU A 25 -3.55 18.51 -34.80
N GLU A 26 -4.04 17.64 -35.68
CA GLU A 26 -5.29 17.82 -36.42
C GLU A 26 -6.52 17.38 -35.59
N LYS A 27 -6.31 16.78 -34.41
CA LYS A 27 -7.41 16.43 -33.50
C LYS A 27 -7.96 17.69 -32.81
N ASP A 28 -9.28 17.72 -32.60
CA ASP A 28 -9.95 18.83 -31.90
C ASP A 28 -9.59 18.89 -30.41
N GLU A 29 -9.20 17.76 -29.82
CA GLU A 29 -8.83 17.64 -28.41
C GLU A 29 -7.42 18.19 -28.15
N LYS A 30 -7.33 19.17 -27.25
CA LYS A 30 -6.04 19.76 -26.83
C LYS A 30 -5.25 18.87 -25.88
N LEU A 31 -5.93 17.98 -25.15
CA LEU A 31 -5.35 17.06 -24.17
C LEU A 31 -5.76 15.65 -24.56
N LEU A 32 -4.84 14.91 -25.16
CA LEU A 32 -5.05 13.53 -25.59
C LEU A 32 -4.51 12.59 -24.52
N THR A 33 -5.38 11.75 -23.98
CA THR A 33 -4.96 10.74 -23.01
C THR A 33 -4.30 9.55 -23.70
N ARG A 34 -3.69 8.64 -22.94
CA ARG A 34 -3.15 7.38 -23.49
C ARG A 34 -4.17 6.59 -24.31
N ASP A 35 -5.43 6.59 -23.93
CA ASP A 35 -6.48 5.84 -24.63
C ASP A 35 -6.84 6.53 -25.95
N ASP A 36 -6.88 7.86 -25.96
CA ASP A 36 -7.09 8.65 -27.17
C ASP A 36 -5.91 8.52 -28.13
N LEU A 37 -4.68 8.48 -27.60
CA LEU A 37 -3.47 8.20 -28.38
C LEU A 37 -3.49 6.80 -28.97
N LYS A 38 -3.86 5.77 -28.20
CA LYS A 38 -4.03 4.40 -28.72
C LYS A 38 -5.07 4.38 -29.84
N ARG A 39 -6.22 5.03 -29.65
CA ARG A 39 -7.28 5.13 -30.66
C ARG A 39 -6.77 5.82 -31.92
N ALA A 40 -6.10 6.97 -31.76
CA ALA A 40 -5.49 7.72 -32.86
C ALA A 40 -4.49 6.86 -33.65
N PHE A 41 -3.60 6.14 -32.97
CA PHE A 41 -2.63 5.25 -33.64
C PHE A 41 -3.28 4.02 -34.30
N HIS A 42 -4.47 3.59 -33.86
CA HIS A 42 -5.25 2.54 -34.53
C HIS A 42 -6.00 3.07 -35.75
N GLU A 43 -6.58 4.27 -35.67
CA GLU A 43 -7.29 4.93 -36.79
C GLU A 43 -6.35 5.15 -37.98
N GLN A 44 -5.11 5.54 -37.70
CA GLN A 44 -4.07 5.71 -38.71
C GLN A 44 -2.84 4.88 -38.34
N PRO A 45 -2.77 3.61 -38.76
CA PRO A 45 -1.61 2.77 -38.47
C PRO A 45 -0.40 3.27 -39.26
N PHE A 46 0.51 3.96 -38.59
CA PHE A 46 1.77 4.43 -39.17
C PHE A 46 2.72 3.23 -39.35
N LYS A 47 2.82 2.72 -40.58
CA LYS A 47 3.73 1.61 -40.92
C LYS A 47 5.16 2.12 -41.06
N VAL A 48 6.03 1.79 -40.11
CA VAL A 48 7.47 1.92 -40.30
C VAL A 48 7.97 0.73 -41.11
N GLN A 49 8.39 0.95 -42.36
CA GLN A 49 8.88 -0.11 -43.26
C GLN A 49 10.38 -0.41 -43.08
N GLU A 50 11.14 0.47 -42.41
CA GLU A 50 12.57 0.27 -42.12
C GLU A 50 12.79 -0.53 -40.83
N GLU A 51 13.62 -1.57 -40.91
CA GLU A 51 14.14 -2.28 -39.73
C GLU A 51 15.20 -1.43 -39.00
N GLY A 52 15.29 -1.54 -37.68
CA GLY A 52 16.32 -0.87 -36.87
C GLY A 52 15.81 0.35 -36.08
N ASP A 53 16.57 1.45 -36.11
CA ASP A 53 16.39 2.61 -35.20
C ASP A 53 15.03 3.32 -35.37
N ALA A 54 14.48 3.39 -36.59
CA ALA A 54 13.17 3.99 -36.86
C ALA A 54 12.02 3.26 -36.14
N GLN A 55 12.07 1.93 -36.09
CA GLN A 55 11.09 1.12 -35.39
C GLN A 55 11.21 1.28 -33.86
N GLY A 56 12.42 1.52 -33.35
CA GLY A 56 12.66 1.84 -31.94
C GLY A 56 12.03 3.16 -31.52
N ILE A 57 12.18 4.21 -32.33
CA ILE A 57 11.56 5.52 -32.09
C ILE A 57 10.03 5.42 -32.08
N TYR A 58 9.46 4.68 -33.04
CA TYR A 58 8.01 4.47 -33.08
C TYR A 58 7.51 3.75 -31.82
N ARG A 59 8.22 2.70 -31.37
CA ARG A 59 7.91 2.01 -30.11
C ARG A 59 7.96 2.95 -28.91
N ASP A 60 8.97 3.82 -28.82
CA ASP A 60 9.06 4.82 -27.76
C ASP A 60 7.87 5.79 -27.79
N LEU A 61 7.40 6.21 -28.97
CA LEU A 61 6.22 7.08 -29.09
C LEU A 61 4.91 6.37 -28.69
N LEU A 62 4.79 5.06 -28.90
CA LEU A 62 3.65 4.26 -28.39
C LEU A 62 3.62 4.17 -26.85
N THR A 63 4.73 4.52 -26.19
CA THR A 63 4.78 4.61 -24.71
C THR A 63 4.27 5.95 -24.18
N ALA A 64 3.81 6.86 -25.05
CA ALA A 64 3.17 8.10 -24.66
C ALA A 64 2.00 7.84 -23.69
N GLN A 65 2.05 8.57 -22.57
CA GLN A 65 0.99 8.56 -21.55
C GLN A 65 -0.01 9.69 -21.79
N GLU A 66 0.46 10.79 -22.38
CA GLU A 66 -0.33 11.99 -22.64
C GLU A 66 0.30 12.82 -23.76
N ALA A 67 -0.54 13.48 -24.56
CA ALA A 67 -0.11 14.50 -25.53
C ALA A 67 -0.90 15.79 -25.35
N LEU A 68 -0.21 16.93 -25.52
CA LEU A 68 -0.76 18.27 -25.41
C LEU A 68 -0.66 18.94 -26.79
N ALA A 69 -1.79 19.16 -27.45
CA ALA A 69 -1.88 19.69 -28.80
C ALA A 69 -2.38 21.14 -28.79
N ALA A 70 -1.53 22.09 -29.18
CA ALA A 70 -1.93 23.46 -29.48
C ALA A 70 -1.06 24.02 -30.61
N SER A 71 -1.58 23.97 -31.84
CA SER A 71 -0.85 24.38 -33.04
C SER A 71 -0.19 25.77 -32.90
N PRO A 72 1.11 25.93 -33.25
CA PRO A 72 1.96 24.98 -33.98
C PRO A 72 2.73 23.97 -33.12
N TRP A 73 2.42 23.86 -31.82
CA TRP A 73 3.16 23.06 -30.85
C TRP A 73 2.43 21.78 -30.43
N LEU A 74 3.18 20.68 -30.35
CA LEU A 74 2.74 19.42 -29.74
C LEU A 74 3.72 19.04 -28.64
N TYR A 75 3.24 18.71 -27.45
CA TYR A 75 4.06 18.20 -26.36
C TYR A 75 3.68 16.75 -26.04
N LEU A 76 4.66 15.92 -25.71
CA LEU A 76 4.46 14.50 -25.38
C LEU A 76 5.11 14.16 -24.04
N ALA A 77 4.39 13.44 -23.20
CA ALA A 77 4.94 12.76 -22.03
C ALA A 77 5.09 11.27 -22.35
N LEU A 78 6.33 10.83 -22.56
CA LEU A 78 6.67 9.44 -22.86
C LEU A 78 7.11 8.70 -21.60
N ARG A 79 6.70 7.44 -21.48
CA ARG A 79 7.12 6.52 -20.42
C ARG A 79 7.74 5.25 -21.00
N PRO A 80 8.95 5.32 -21.59
CA PRO A 80 9.57 4.20 -22.31
C PRO A 80 9.84 2.96 -21.44
N ALA A 81 9.97 3.14 -20.14
CA ALA A 81 10.12 2.07 -19.17
C ALA A 81 9.49 2.48 -17.84
N ILE A 82 9.30 1.50 -16.95
CA ILE A 82 8.79 1.73 -15.60
C ILE A 82 9.61 2.83 -14.91
N ALA A 83 8.93 3.86 -14.39
CA ALA A 83 9.53 4.99 -13.69
C ALA A 83 10.51 5.84 -14.51
N GLN A 84 10.56 5.68 -15.83
CA GLN A 84 11.41 6.49 -16.70
C GLN A 84 10.54 7.40 -17.57
N TRP A 85 10.65 8.70 -17.33
CA TRP A 85 9.89 9.73 -18.05
C TRP A 85 10.78 10.50 -19.03
N ARG A 86 10.22 10.84 -20.19
CA ARG A 86 10.81 11.79 -21.14
C ARG A 86 9.74 12.75 -21.62
N TYR A 87 10.04 14.04 -21.57
CA TYR A 87 9.13 15.09 -22.03
C TYR A 87 9.69 15.71 -23.30
N LEU A 88 8.82 15.89 -24.28
CA LEU A 88 9.18 16.36 -25.61
C LEU A 88 8.29 17.49 -26.04
N ARG A 89 8.82 18.39 -26.86
CA ARG A 89 8.04 19.30 -27.68
C ARG A 89 8.41 19.19 -29.15
N PHE A 90 7.42 19.37 -30.00
CA PHE A 90 7.51 19.36 -31.44
C PHE A 90 6.89 20.64 -32.01
N HIS A 91 7.60 21.29 -32.93
CA HIS A 91 7.08 22.44 -33.68
C HIS A 91 6.74 22.02 -35.11
N LEU A 92 5.48 22.18 -35.49
CA LEU A 92 4.93 21.74 -36.78
C LEU A 92 5.66 22.33 -37.98
N GLU A 93 5.76 23.66 -38.05
CA GLU A 93 6.31 24.38 -39.21
C GLU A 93 7.83 24.21 -39.35
N ARG A 94 8.55 24.24 -38.23
CA ARG A 94 10.02 24.07 -38.19
C ARG A 94 10.44 22.60 -38.32
N ASN A 95 9.50 21.68 -38.16
CA ASN A 95 9.73 20.24 -38.10
C ASN A 95 10.86 19.85 -37.11
N SER A 96 10.88 20.51 -35.95
CA SER A 96 11.95 20.39 -34.96
C SER A 96 11.44 19.78 -33.66
N PHE A 97 12.32 19.04 -33.00
CA PHE A 97 12.07 18.31 -31.75
C PHE A 97 13.05 18.72 -30.69
N GLU A 98 12.59 18.81 -29.45
CA GLU A 98 13.46 19.11 -28.32
C GLU A 98 13.02 18.28 -27.11
N VAL A 99 14.01 17.69 -26.42
CA VAL A 99 13.79 17.10 -25.10
C VAL A 99 13.75 18.24 -24.08
N ILE A 100 12.66 18.30 -23.32
CA ILE A 100 12.43 19.35 -22.32
C ILE A 100 12.40 18.76 -20.92
N ASN A 101 12.55 19.64 -19.93
CA ASN A 101 12.38 19.25 -18.54
C ASN A 101 10.87 19.13 -18.20
N PRO A 102 10.51 18.46 -17.09
CA PRO A 102 9.12 18.29 -16.69
C PRO A 102 8.41 19.62 -16.43
N ALA A 103 9.09 20.61 -15.86
CA ALA A 103 8.51 21.91 -15.55
C ALA A 103 8.02 22.65 -16.81
N ALA A 104 8.78 22.61 -17.91
CA ALA A 104 8.40 23.20 -19.19
C ALA A 104 7.19 22.49 -19.83
N TYR A 105 7.09 21.17 -19.66
CA TYR A 105 5.91 20.40 -20.09
C TYR A 105 4.67 20.80 -19.29
N LEU A 106 4.78 20.83 -17.95
CA LEU A 106 3.70 21.20 -17.05
C LEU A 106 3.24 22.64 -17.27
N HIS A 107 4.18 23.57 -17.50
CA HIS A 107 3.86 24.96 -17.84
C HIS A 107 3.00 25.07 -19.10
N PHE A 108 3.31 24.29 -20.14
CA PHE A 108 2.46 24.26 -21.34
C PHE A 108 1.09 23.62 -21.06
N LYS A 109 1.06 22.55 -20.24
CA LYS A 109 -0.19 21.90 -19.81
C LYS A 109 -1.16 22.86 -19.12
N GLU A 110 -0.63 23.75 -18.28
CA GLU A 110 -1.41 24.79 -17.60
C GLU A 110 -2.05 25.79 -18.57
N GLN A 111 -1.41 26.08 -19.71
CA GLN A 111 -1.96 27.00 -20.72
C GLN A 111 -3.13 26.41 -21.50
N LEU A 112 -3.36 25.09 -21.41
CA LEU A 112 -4.47 24.43 -22.07
C LEU A 112 -5.79 24.52 -21.29
N VAL A 113 -5.72 24.86 -20.00
CA VAL A 113 -6.91 25.08 -19.18
C VAL A 113 -7.23 26.57 -19.05
N PRO A 114 -8.51 26.94 -18.83
CA PRO A 114 -8.88 28.33 -18.58
C PRO A 114 -8.07 28.90 -17.40
N PRO A 115 -7.53 30.13 -17.50
CA PRO A 115 -6.79 30.74 -16.42
C PRO A 115 -7.71 30.95 -15.21
N LEU A 116 -7.27 30.49 -14.03
CA LEU A 116 -8.00 30.65 -12.77
C LEU A 116 -7.82 32.05 -12.15
N SER A 117 -6.82 32.80 -12.61
CA SER A 117 -6.58 34.19 -12.22
C SER A 117 -5.83 34.93 -13.32
N ASP A 118 -5.82 36.27 -13.24
CA ASP A 118 -5.01 37.13 -14.11
C ASP A 118 -3.50 37.09 -13.78
N ALA A 119 -3.08 36.27 -12.80
CA ALA A 119 -1.67 36.15 -12.42
C ALA A 119 -0.85 35.46 -13.50
N ASP A 120 0.36 35.97 -13.75
CA ASP A 120 1.31 35.37 -14.70
C ASP A 120 1.73 33.96 -14.23
N PRO A 121 1.47 32.90 -15.02
CA PRO A 121 1.86 31.52 -14.69
C PRO A 121 3.38 31.32 -14.54
N SER A 122 4.20 32.28 -14.97
CA SER A 122 5.65 32.28 -14.78
C SER A 122 6.09 32.43 -13.32
N GLY A 123 5.22 32.96 -12.45
CA GLY A 123 5.48 33.20 -11.03
C GLY A 123 4.98 32.12 -10.06
N MET A 124 4.44 31.01 -10.56
CA MET A 124 3.88 29.95 -9.71
C MET A 124 4.97 29.20 -8.92
N LEU A 125 4.66 28.82 -7.66
CA LEU A 125 5.56 28.05 -6.81
C LEU A 125 5.93 26.71 -7.47
N GLU A 126 7.22 26.45 -7.65
CA GLU A 126 7.73 25.15 -8.11
C GLU A 126 8.28 24.32 -6.94
N LEU A 127 7.83 23.08 -6.83
CA LEU A 127 8.25 22.12 -5.81
C LEU A 127 9.21 21.10 -6.41
N ASP A 128 10.39 20.99 -5.79
CA ASP A 128 11.47 20.06 -6.18
C ASP A 128 12.07 19.43 -4.91
N PHE A 129 11.52 18.29 -4.51
CA PHE A 129 11.97 17.58 -3.30
C PHE A 129 13.30 16.84 -3.54
N ASP A 130 13.64 16.50 -4.77
CA ASP A 130 14.86 15.77 -5.11
C ASP A 130 16.13 16.62 -4.92
N ALA A 131 16.00 17.95 -4.98
CA ALA A 131 17.08 18.89 -4.64
C ALA A 131 17.65 18.68 -3.22
N PHE A 132 16.89 18.07 -2.32
CA PHE A 132 17.29 17.75 -0.95
C PHE A 132 17.69 16.28 -0.76
N SER A 133 17.44 15.42 -1.74
CA SER A 133 17.77 14.00 -1.66
C SER A 133 19.27 13.78 -1.85
N ARG A 134 19.93 13.27 -0.81
CA ARG A 134 21.39 13.02 -0.79
C ARG A 134 21.76 11.53 -0.75
N THR A 135 20.78 10.64 -0.99
CA THR A 135 21.01 9.20 -0.85
C THR A 135 21.91 8.71 -1.99
N ALA A 136 23.19 8.45 -1.67
CA ALA A 136 24.19 7.99 -2.64
C ALA A 136 23.85 6.62 -3.27
N PHE A 137 22.98 5.84 -2.63
CA PHE A 137 22.60 4.50 -3.05
C PHE A 137 21.12 4.45 -3.44
N ARG A 138 20.82 4.80 -4.70
CA ARG A 138 19.50 4.53 -5.30
C ARG A 138 19.52 3.21 -6.09
N PRO A 139 18.39 2.50 -6.17
CA PRO A 139 18.24 1.36 -7.05
C PRO A 139 18.44 1.77 -8.52
N GLY A 140 19.30 1.05 -9.24
CA GLY A 140 19.57 1.33 -10.66
C GLY A 140 18.62 0.65 -11.65
N SER A 141 17.62 -0.09 -11.17
CA SER A 141 16.67 -0.83 -12.03
C SER A 141 15.28 -0.92 -11.42
N ALA A 142 14.24 -0.97 -12.27
CA ALA A 142 12.86 -1.09 -11.84
C ALA A 142 12.61 -2.33 -10.96
N ARG A 143 13.33 -3.45 -11.19
CA ARG A 143 13.23 -4.68 -10.37
C ARG A 143 13.61 -4.52 -8.89
N SER A 144 14.22 -3.38 -8.56
CA SER A 144 14.70 -3.06 -7.22
C SER A 144 13.84 -2.00 -6.51
N ILE A 145 12.84 -1.42 -7.19
CA ILE A 145 11.83 -0.54 -6.57
C ILE A 145 11.07 -1.35 -5.50
N GLY A 146 10.77 -0.71 -4.37
CA GLY A 146 10.09 -1.36 -3.25
C GLY A 146 10.98 -2.29 -2.42
N LYS A 147 12.31 -2.32 -2.64
CA LYS A 147 13.29 -3.07 -1.83
C LYS A 147 14.19 -2.13 -1.02
N GLY A 148 13.61 -1.05 -0.52
CA GLY A 148 14.29 0.06 0.14
C GLY A 148 15.25 -0.35 1.25
N GLY A 149 14.83 -1.25 2.15
CA GLY A 149 15.63 -1.68 3.30
C GLY A 149 17.03 -2.20 2.93
N MET A 150 17.18 -2.87 1.78
CA MET A 150 18.48 -3.35 1.29
C MET A 150 19.40 -2.19 0.85
N PHE A 151 18.86 -1.12 0.29
CA PHE A 151 19.64 0.06 -0.12
C PHE A 151 19.94 0.95 1.09
N THR A 152 18.99 1.08 2.01
CA THR A 152 19.18 1.76 3.29
C THR A 152 20.28 1.10 4.10
N SER A 153 20.30 -0.24 4.22
CA SER A 153 21.37 -0.94 4.95
C SER A 153 22.75 -0.70 4.33
N ARG A 154 22.85 -0.64 2.99
CA ARG A 154 24.09 -0.26 2.28
C ARG A 154 24.52 1.17 2.58
N ALA A 155 23.57 2.12 2.57
CA ALA A 155 23.85 3.51 2.89
C ALA A 155 24.34 3.67 4.33
N LEU A 156 23.74 2.94 5.27
CA LEU A 156 24.13 2.95 6.69
C LEU A 156 25.51 2.32 6.89
N ALA A 157 25.77 1.15 6.31
CA ALA A 157 27.08 0.50 6.35
C ALA A 157 28.18 1.42 5.77
N SER A 158 27.92 2.05 4.62
CA SER A 158 28.84 3.02 4.01
C SER A 158 29.07 4.23 4.91
N THR A 159 28.04 4.70 5.63
CA THR A 159 28.16 5.84 6.55
C THR A 159 29.00 5.50 7.77
N LEU A 160 28.81 4.30 8.32
CA LEU A 160 29.65 3.78 9.41
C LEU A 160 31.10 3.58 8.98
N PHE A 161 31.36 3.28 7.70
CA PHE A 161 32.73 3.07 7.20
C PHE A 161 33.45 4.36 6.76
N HIS A 162 32.74 5.48 6.56
CA HIS A 162 33.27 6.65 5.82
C HIS A 162 34.54 7.27 6.45
N GLN A 163 34.69 7.23 7.78
CA GLN A 163 35.92 7.66 8.46
C GLN A 163 36.37 6.58 9.46
N PRO A 164 37.65 6.15 9.44
CA PRO A 164 38.17 5.17 10.39
C PRO A 164 37.91 5.61 11.85
N GLY A 165 37.32 4.73 12.66
CA GLY A 165 37.02 4.99 14.07
C GLY A 165 35.67 5.66 14.34
N GLN A 166 35.23 6.62 13.54
CA GLN A 166 33.98 7.36 13.78
C GLN A 166 32.72 6.49 13.73
N GLY A 167 32.64 5.50 12.84
CA GLY A 167 31.48 4.61 12.78
C GLY A 167 31.29 3.78 14.06
N ALA A 168 32.40 3.29 14.60
CA ALA A 168 32.40 2.54 15.85
C ALA A 168 31.98 3.42 17.04
N GLU A 169 32.40 4.68 17.06
CA GLU A 169 31.96 5.67 18.05
C GLU A 169 30.44 5.91 17.95
N ARG A 170 29.91 6.13 16.74
CA ARG A 170 28.47 6.31 16.53
C ARG A 170 27.66 5.08 16.94
N LEU A 171 28.16 3.88 16.67
CA LEU A 171 27.50 2.65 17.11
C LEU A 171 27.53 2.51 18.63
N PHE A 172 28.65 2.83 19.28
CA PHE A 172 28.77 2.85 20.73
C PHE A 172 27.81 3.87 21.37
N GLU A 173 27.77 5.10 20.86
CA GLU A 173 26.82 6.14 21.30
C GLU A 173 25.37 5.67 21.19
N PHE A 174 25.01 5.06 20.06
CA PHE A 174 23.66 4.53 19.87
C PHE A 174 23.29 3.51 20.93
N LEU A 175 24.19 2.55 21.21
CA LEU A 175 23.98 1.51 22.20
C LEU A 175 23.94 2.06 23.64
N ASP A 176 24.84 2.98 23.99
CA ASP A 176 24.92 3.58 25.32
C ASP A 176 23.72 4.48 25.65
N GLN A 177 23.11 5.11 24.64
CA GLN A 177 21.92 5.94 24.82
C GLN A 177 20.61 5.14 24.96
N ARG A 178 20.62 3.81 24.72
CA ARG A 178 19.40 3.01 24.75
C ARG A 178 18.80 2.94 26.15
N ARG A 179 17.54 3.32 26.23
CA ARG A 179 16.71 3.15 27.42
C ARG A 179 15.41 2.46 27.03
N MET A 180 14.89 1.62 27.92
CA MET A 180 13.53 1.08 27.81
C MET A 180 12.78 1.41 29.09
N ARG A 181 11.71 2.20 28.99
CA ARG A 181 10.92 2.69 30.14
C ARG A 181 11.77 3.39 31.22
N GLY A 182 12.82 4.10 30.79
CA GLY A 182 13.76 4.80 31.67
C GLY A 182 14.90 3.94 32.21
N GLU A 183 14.86 2.62 32.06
CA GLU A 183 15.93 1.71 32.46
C GLU A 183 16.97 1.56 31.35
N ARG A 184 18.24 1.37 31.73
CA ARG A 184 19.32 1.10 30.78
C ARG A 184 19.20 -0.31 30.22
N VAL A 185 19.42 -0.44 28.92
CA VAL A 185 19.51 -1.72 28.21
C VAL A 185 20.77 -1.74 27.35
N LEU A 186 21.23 -2.94 27.01
CA LEU A 186 22.45 -3.20 26.24
C LEU A 186 23.76 -2.82 26.97
N LEU A 187 24.03 -1.54 27.22
CA LEU A 187 25.27 -1.06 27.84
C LEU A 187 24.99 -0.25 29.13
N ASN A 188 25.94 -0.27 30.07
CA ASN A 188 25.94 0.58 31.27
C ASN A 188 27.18 1.49 31.35
N ASP A 189 27.22 2.31 32.41
CA ASP A 189 28.24 3.36 32.62
C ASP A 189 29.68 2.85 32.82
N THR A 190 29.91 1.54 32.97
CA THR A 190 31.28 1.02 33.09
C THR A 190 32.04 1.13 31.77
N LEU A 191 31.34 1.20 30.64
CA LEU A 191 31.94 1.34 29.31
C LEU A 191 31.92 2.81 28.89
N THR A 192 33.09 3.39 28.69
CA THR A 192 33.25 4.83 28.37
C THR A 192 33.87 5.09 27.00
N SER A 193 34.29 4.05 26.29
CA SER A 193 34.90 4.18 24.96
C SER A 193 34.73 2.91 24.12
N VAL A 194 34.91 3.05 22.80
CA VAL A 194 34.91 1.92 21.85
C VAL A 194 35.97 0.87 22.21
N SER A 195 37.17 1.30 22.63
CA SER A 195 38.24 0.37 23.02
C SER A 195 37.87 -0.42 24.29
N ALA A 196 37.20 0.21 25.26
CA ALA A 196 36.68 -0.48 26.43
C ALA A 196 35.60 -1.49 26.03
N LEU A 197 34.70 -1.12 25.13
CA LEU A 197 33.67 -2.02 24.59
C LEU A 197 34.30 -3.24 23.90
N GLN A 198 35.28 -3.06 23.02
CA GLN A 198 35.95 -4.18 22.32
C GLN A 198 36.63 -5.15 23.29
N LEU A 199 37.28 -4.64 24.33
CA LEU A 199 37.90 -5.47 25.37
C LEU A 199 36.85 -6.25 26.17
N ALA A 200 35.80 -5.57 26.63
CA ALA A 200 34.71 -6.18 27.37
C ALA A 200 33.98 -7.25 26.53
N LEU A 201 33.77 -6.98 25.23
CA LEU A 201 33.13 -7.91 24.30
C LEU A 201 33.96 -9.19 24.13
N THR A 202 35.29 -9.06 24.03
CA THR A 202 36.21 -10.20 23.98
C THR A 202 36.14 -11.04 25.26
N GLN A 203 36.04 -10.40 26.42
CA GLN A 203 35.91 -11.08 27.72
C GLN A 203 34.56 -11.77 27.87
N ALA A 204 33.47 -11.11 27.45
CA ALA A 204 32.12 -11.64 27.50
C ALA A 204 31.97 -12.87 26.58
N LEU A 205 32.47 -12.82 25.34
CA LEU A 205 32.41 -13.97 24.42
C LEU A 205 33.13 -15.20 24.99
N ARG A 206 34.33 -15.05 25.57
CA ARG A 206 35.05 -16.15 26.23
C ARG A 206 34.29 -16.72 27.43
N LEU A 207 33.62 -15.86 28.19
CA LEU A 207 32.79 -16.30 29.32
C LEU A 207 31.61 -17.15 28.81
N LEU A 208 30.96 -16.73 27.73
CA LEU A 208 29.80 -17.41 27.15
C LEU A 208 30.16 -18.73 26.45
N GLU A 209 31.34 -18.86 25.87
CA GLU A 209 31.84 -20.12 25.29
C GLU A 209 31.89 -21.27 26.32
N GLY A 210 32.06 -20.96 27.61
CA GLY A 210 32.10 -21.94 28.70
C GLY A 210 30.74 -22.25 29.35
N ALA A 211 29.66 -21.58 28.95
CA ALA A 211 28.32 -21.71 29.55
C ALA A 211 27.40 -22.62 28.73
N ASP A 212 26.29 -23.10 29.31
CA ASP A 212 25.28 -23.87 28.55
C ASP A 212 24.57 -22.92 27.58
N PRO A 213 24.48 -23.23 26.26
CA PRO A 213 23.80 -22.40 25.28
C PRO A 213 22.33 -22.06 25.63
N ASN A 214 21.67 -22.90 26.43
CA ASN A 214 20.28 -22.74 26.84
C ASN A 214 20.11 -21.98 28.17
N ASP A 215 21.20 -21.70 28.88
CA ASP A 215 21.15 -20.88 30.10
C ASP A 215 20.50 -19.53 29.79
N ARG A 216 19.68 -19.05 30.72
CA ARG A 216 18.96 -17.78 30.62
C ARG A 216 19.85 -16.62 31.03
N TRP A 217 19.46 -15.42 30.59
CA TRP A 217 20.15 -14.16 30.92
C TRP A 217 20.47 -14.04 32.42
N GLU A 218 19.51 -14.38 33.29
CA GLU A 218 19.61 -14.24 34.74
C GLU A 218 20.78 -15.02 35.34
N GLN A 219 21.19 -16.13 34.71
CA GLN A 219 22.30 -16.96 35.18
C GLN A 219 23.67 -16.34 34.88
N GLN A 220 23.77 -15.48 33.85
CA GLN A 220 25.01 -14.81 33.44
C GLN A 220 25.00 -13.30 33.74
N ALA A 221 23.88 -12.76 34.23
CA ALA A 221 23.63 -11.33 34.37
C ALA A 221 24.69 -10.62 35.22
N ASP A 222 25.06 -11.17 36.38
CA ASP A 222 26.03 -10.51 37.28
C ASP A 222 27.41 -10.39 36.64
N ALA A 223 27.86 -11.45 35.96
CA ALA A 223 29.15 -11.45 35.28
C ALA A 223 29.15 -10.51 34.07
N LEU A 224 28.08 -10.50 33.27
CA LEU A 224 27.96 -9.62 32.11
C LEU A 224 27.81 -8.14 32.51
N ARG A 225 27.06 -7.83 33.57
CA ARG A 225 26.94 -6.47 34.10
C ARG A 225 28.25 -5.93 34.62
N ALA A 226 29.07 -6.77 35.26
CA ALA A 226 30.42 -6.39 35.70
C ALA A 226 31.35 -6.01 34.53
N LEU A 227 31.09 -6.57 33.34
CA LEU A 227 31.78 -6.22 32.09
C LEU A 227 31.14 -5.03 31.36
N GLY A 228 29.97 -4.57 31.81
CA GLY A 228 29.27 -3.41 31.26
C GLY A 228 28.08 -3.71 30.37
N PHE A 229 27.62 -4.96 30.32
CA PHE A 229 26.49 -5.39 29.51
C PHE A 229 25.23 -5.55 30.36
N GLU A 230 24.15 -4.88 29.96
CA GLU A 230 22.81 -5.01 30.53
C GLU A 230 21.92 -5.94 29.69
N ALA A 231 20.69 -6.20 30.14
CA ALA A 231 19.73 -7.02 29.41
C ALA A 231 19.42 -6.44 28.00
N GLY A 232 18.97 -7.32 27.08
CA GLY A 232 18.59 -6.95 25.71
C GLY A 232 19.44 -7.58 24.60
N TRP A 233 20.53 -8.28 24.94
CA TRP A 233 21.36 -9.02 23.97
C TRP A 233 20.76 -10.37 23.54
N GLY A 234 19.92 -10.97 24.38
CA GLY A 234 19.35 -12.29 24.15
C GLY A 234 18.74 -12.89 25.41
N GLY A 235 17.70 -13.72 25.23
CA GLY A 235 17.06 -14.45 26.32
C GLY A 235 17.76 -15.76 26.72
N THR A 236 18.74 -16.20 25.93
CA THR A 236 19.58 -17.37 26.20
C THR A 236 21.04 -17.06 25.89
N VAL A 237 21.98 -17.77 26.50
CA VAL A 237 23.43 -17.66 26.24
C VAL A 237 23.76 -17.73 24.75
N GLN A 238 23.17 -18.67 24.01
CA GLN A 238 23.35 -18.76 22.56
C GLN A 238 22.99 -17.44 21.86
N ARG A 239 21.84 -16.86 22.20
CA ARG A 239 21.36 -15.63 21.56
C ARG A 239 22.20 -14.43 21.94
N ILE A 240 22.66 -14.35 23.20
CA ILE A 240 23.55 -13.30 23.68
C ILE A 240 24.88 -13.38 22.93
N HIS A 241 25.47 -14.58 22.85
CA HIS A 241 26.71 -14.82 22.12
C HIS A 241 26.58 -14.37 20.67
N GLU A 242 25.55 -14.82 19.94
CA GLU A 242 25.33 -14.41 18.54
C GLU A 242 25.20 -12.89 18.37
N ALA A 243 24.49 -12.20 19.27
CA ALA A 243 24.34 -10.74 19.19
C ALA A 243 25.66 -10.01 19.46
N MET A 244 26.44 -10.49 20.42
CA MET A 244 27.78 -9.95 20.73
C MET A 244 28.78 -10.22 19.61
N THR A 245 28.72 -11.39 18.96
CA THR A 245 29.53 -11.68 17.76
C THR A 245 29.18 -10.74 16.61
N MET A 246 27.89 -10.50 16.34
CA MET A 246 27.47 -9.53 15.32
C MET A 246 28.00 -8.12 15.61
N LEU A 247 27.98 -7.68 16.88
CA LEU A 247 28.58 -6.39 17.25
C LEU A 247 30.10 -6.37 17.00
N ALA A 248 30.81 -7.45 17.37
CA ALA A 248 32.26 -7.54 17.18
C ALA A 248 32.62 -7.41 15.69
N GLU A 249 31.89 -8.12 14.82
CA GLU A 249 32.02 -8.04 13.37
C GLU A 249 31.74 -6.63 12.85
N LEU A 250 30.67 -5.97 13.33
CA LEU A 250 30.31 -4.62 12.90
C LEU A 250 31.32 -3.55 13.32
N LEU A 251 31.97 -3.70 14.47
CA LEU A 251 33.00 -2.78 14.94
C LEU A 251 34.30 -2.90 14.12
N ASP A 252 34.55 -4.06 13.51
CA ASP A 252 35.71 -4.31 12.64
C ASP A 252 35.42 -3.97 11.18
N ALA A 253 34.33 -4.52 10.63
CA ALA A 253 33.95 -4.37 9.23
C ALA A 253 32.40 -4.34 9.07
N PRO A 254 31.77 -3.15 9.02
CA PRO A 254 30.33 -3.04 8.86
C PRO A 254 29.87 -3.42 7.44
N GLU A 255 29.34 -4.62 7.27
CA GLU A 255 28.67 -5.05 6.04
C GLU A 255 27.16 -4.72 6.05
N PRO A 256 26.54 -4.44 4.89
CA PRO A 256 25.12 -4.06 4.81
C PRO A 256 24.16 -5.06 5.48
N ASP A 257 24.35 -6.36 5.24
CA ASP A 257 23.49 -7.40 5.80
C ASP A 257 23.71 -7.58 7.30
N ALA A 258 24.95 -7.36 7.78
CA ALA A 258 25.28 -7.40 9.20
C ALA A 258 24.61 -6.24 9.94
N VAL A 259 24.62 -5.02 9.37
CA VAL A 259 23.94 -3.86 9.96
C VAL A 259 22.44 -4.11 10.07
N ALA A 260 21.81 -4.60 9.00
CA ALA A 260 20.37 -4.88 9.01
C ALA A 260 19.99 -5.95 10.06
N LYS A 261 20.70 -7.08 10.07
CA LYS A 261 20.45 -8.18 11.03
C LYS A 261 20.69 -7.75 12.47
N PHE A 262 21.74 -6.98 12.73
CA PHE A 262 22.04 -6.49 14.06
C PHE A 262 20.98 -5.51 14.55
N MET A 263 20.58 -4.54 13.73
CA MET A 263 19.50 -3.60 14.07
C MET A 263 18.18 -4.31 14.33
N GLU A 264 17.78 -5.26 13.47
CA GLU A 264 16.59 -6.09 13.69
C GLU A 264 16.60 -6.78 15.07
N ARG A 265 17.80 -7.19 15.51
CA ARG A 265 17.98 -7.94 16.76
C ARG A 265 17.91 -7.03 17.98
N ILE A 266 18.65 -5.92 17.98
CA ILE A 266 18.89 -5.09 19.17
C ILE A 266 17.99 -3.86 19.28
N ASN A 267 17.50 -3.31 18.16
CA ASN A 267 16.61 -2.15 18.17
C ASN A 267 15.14 -2.60 18.26
N VAL A 268 14.76 -3.17 19.40
CA VAL A 268 13.41 -3.69 19.63
C VAL A 268 12.41 -2.55 19.84
N ILE A 269 11.30 -2.62 19.12
CA ILE A 269 10.15 -1.70 19.20
C ILE A 269 9.22 -2.16 20.34
N THR A 270 8.87 -1.25 21.25
CA THR A 270 8.03 -1.55 22.42
C THR A 270 6.66 -0.86 22.36
N SER A 271 6.55 0.22 21.59
CA SER A 271 5.34 1.02 21.47
C SER A 271 5.11 1.48 20.03
N ILE A 272 3.88 1.30 19.56
CA ILE A 272 3.46 1.69 18.21
C ILE A 272 2.20 2.55 18.29
N ALA A 273 2.19 3.68 17.61
CA ALA A 273 1.00 4.48 17.36
C ALA A 273 0.56 4.34 15.90
N ILE A 274 -0.71 4.06 15.66
CA ILE A 274 -1.27 3.89 14.31
C ILE A 274 -2.37 4.92 14.11
N LEU A 275 -2.28 5.71 13.04
CA LEU A 275 -3.18 6.84 12.79
C LEU A 275 -4.20 6.46 11.71
N SER A 276 -5.49 6.59 12.02
CA SER A 276 -6.60 6.43 11.08
C SER A 276 -7.78 7.34 11.47
N PRO A 277 -7.69 8.67 11.27
CA PRO A 277 -8.66 9.63 11.80
C PRO A 277 -10.06 9.56 11.18
N HIS A 278 -10.19 9.47 9.86
CA HIS A 278 -11.48 9.44 9.16
C HIS A 278 -12.25 8.12 9.35
N GLY A 279 -13.52 8.15 8.92
CA GLY A 279 -14.41 7.00 8.92
C GLY A 279 -14.94 6.62 10.30
N TYR A 280 -15.79 5.60 10.33
CA TYR A 280 -16.27 4.98 11.56
C TYR A 280 -15.31 3.84 11.93
N PHE A 281 -14.17 4.16 12.52
CA PHE A 281 -13.25 3.10 12.95
C PHE A 281 -13.87 2.31 14.09
N GLY A 282 -13.96 0.99 14.04
CA GLY A 282 -14.53 0.19 15.12
C GLY A 282 -14.49 -1.30 14.79
N GLN A 283 -14.87 -2.14 15.76
CA GLN A 283 -14.78 -3.60 15.61
C GLN A 283 -16.14 -4.24 15.26
N ARG A 284 -17.24 -3.52 15.48
CA ARG A 284 -18.61 -4.03 15.30
C ARG A 284 -19.47 -3.00 14.57
N ASP A 285 -20.31 -3.47 13.65
CA ASP A 285 -21.33 -2.68 12.94
C ASP A 285 -20.84 -1.43 12.18
N VAL A 286 -19.54 -1.36 11.87
CA VAL A 286 -18.96 -0.23 11.12
C VAL A 286 -18.76 -0.51 9.63
N LEU A 287 -18.45 -1.75 9.23
CA LEU A 287 -18.10 -2.06 7.84
C LEU A 287 -19.27 -1.77 6.89
N GLY A 288 -19.00 -0.99 5.83
CA GLY A 288 -20.00 -0.55 4.86
C GLY A 288 -20.53 0.86 5.13
N LEU A 289 -20.24 1.47 6.29
CA LEU A 289 -20.53 2.88 6.51
C LEU A 289 -19.64 3.79 5.63
N PRO A 290 -20.02 5.07 5.44
CA PRO A 290 -19.21 6.02 4.69
C PRO A 290 -17.75 6.08 5.18
N ASP A 291 -16.81 6.11 4.24
CA ASP A 291 -15.36 6.10 4.48
C ASP A 291 -14.84 4.92 5.33
N THR A 292 -15.61 3.83 5.41
CA THR A 292 -15.36 2.73 6.36
C THR A 292 -15.29 1.41 5.60
N GLY A 293 -14.07 0.91 5.37
CA GLY A 293 -13.84 -0.24 4.50
C GLY A 293 -12.58 -1.05 4.82
N GLY A 294 -11.92 -1.55 3.77
CA GLY A 294 -10.78 -2.48 3.89
C GLY A 294 -9.61 -1.97 4.74
N GLN A 295 -9.43 -0.64 4.86
CA GLN A 295 -8.43 -0.03 5.74
C GLN A 295 -8.60 -0.44 7.22
N ILE A 296 -9.83 -0.56 7.72
CA ILE A 296 -10.07 -0.96 9.12
C ILE A 296 -9.73 -2.43 9.31
N VAL A 297 -10.15 -3.29 8.39
CA VAL A 297 -9.82 -4.72 8.41
C VAL A 297 -8.31 -4.91 8.37
N TYR A 298 -7.63 -4.17 7.49
CA TYR A 298 -6.17 -4.17 7.40
C TYR A 298 -5.53 -3.81 8.75
N ILE A 299 -5.92 -2.69 9.37
CA ILE A 299 -5.32 -2.23 10.63
C ILE A 299 -5.62 -3.19 11.79
N LEU A 300 -6.85 -3.72 11.89
CA LEU A 300 -7.21 -4.67 12.96
C LEU A 300 -6.43 -5.98 12.87
N ASP A 301 -6.21 -6.50 11.66
CA ASP A 301 -5.40 -7.71 11.47
C ASP A 301 -3.89 -7.40 11.65
N GLN A 302 -3.45 -6.22 11.20
CA GLN A 302 -2.09 -5.72 11.37
C GLN A 302 -1.68 -5.66 12.84
N VAL A 303 -2.50 -5.08 13.72
CA VAL A 303 -2.12 -4.91 15.14
C VAL A 303 -2.01 -6.24 15.88
N LYS A 304 -2.87 -7.21 15.57
CA LYS A 304 -2.79 -8.56 16.16
C LYS A 304 -1.46 -9.23 15.82
N ALA A 305 -1.05 -9.14 14.56
CA ALA A 305 0.20 -9.71 14.10
C ALA A 305 1.43 -8.97 14.65
N LEU A 306 1.38 -7.63 14.69
CA LEU A 306 2.42 -6.81 15.30
C LEU A 306 2.58 -7.11 16.78
N GLU A 307 1.49 -7.21 17.55
CA GLU A 307 1.57 -7.53 18.98
C GLU A 307 2.26 -8.88 19.22
N LYS A 308 1.85 -9.91 18.47
CA LYS A 308 2.42 -11.26 18.57
C LYS A 308 3.92 -11.27 18.26
N GLU A 309 4.35 -10.59 17.20
CA GLU A 309 5.77 -10.52 16.84
C GLU A 309 6.56 -9.64 17.82
N MET A 310 6.02 -8.52 18.30
CA MET A 310 6.67 -7.69 19.33
C MET A 310 6.94 -8.50 20.61
N LYS A 311 5.93 -9.24 21.11
CA LYS A 311 6.10 -10.14 22.26
C LYS A 311 7.18 -11.18 22.00
N THR A 312 7.18 -11.77 20.79
CA THR A 312 8.17 -12.77 20.38
C THR A 312 9.58 -12.19 20.37
N ARG A 313 9.80 -10.99 19.83
CA ARG A 313 11.11 -10.33 19.81
C ARG A 313 11.58 -9.94 21.21
N LEU A 314 10.70 -9.39 22.04
CA LEU A 314 11.02 -9.04 23.43
C LEU A 314 11.44 -10.26 24.25
N ALA A 315 10.67 -11.36 24.18
CA ALA A 315 11.02 -12.61 24.85
C ALA A 315 12.38 -13.16 24.37
N LYS A 316 12.61 -13.13 23.04
CA LYS A 316 13.87 -13.54 22.42
C LYS A 316 15.08 -12.69 22.85
N GLN A 317 14.89 -11.44 23.29
CA GLN A 317 15.95 -10.57 23.80
C GLN A 317 16.13 -10.61 25.32
N GLY A 318 15.41 -11.49 26.03
CA GLY A 318 15.47 -11.53 27.50
C GLY A 318 14.69 -10.39 28.16
N LEU A 319 13.80 -9.75 27.40
CA LEU A 319 12.98 -8.61 27.82
C LEU A 319 11.49 -8.99 27.89
N GLY A 320 11.17 -10.25 28.13
CA GLY A 320 9.80 -10.76 28.14
C GLY A 320 8.89 -10.16 29.23
N HIS A 321 9.46 -9.49 30.23
CA HIS A 321 8.72 -8.73 31.24
C HIS A 321 8.21 -7.37 30.71
N VAL A 322 8.79 -6.87 29.60
CA VAL A 322 8.35 -5.64 28.95
C VAL A 322 7.08 -5.93 28.16
N VAL A 323 6.02 -5.19 28.49
CA VAL A 323 4.72 -5.33 27.83
C VAL A 323 4.66 -4.43 26.60
N PRO A 324 4.57 -4.95 25.37
CA PRO A 324 4.43 -4.11 24.19
C PRO A 324 3.06 -3.41 24.19
N ARG A 325 2.98 -2.19 23.64
CA ARG A 325 1.73 -1.45 23.53
C ARG A 325 1.50 -0.97 22.10
N ILE A 326 0.28 -1.15 21.60
CA ILE A 326 -0.13 -0.60 20.31
C ILE A 326 -1.38 0.24 20.51
N VAL A 327 -1.37 1.47 20.01
CA VAL A 327 -2.51 2.39 20.13
C VAL A 327 -2.95 2.84 18.75
N ILE A 328 -4.19 2.51 18.39
CA ILE A 328 -4.85 2.99 17.17
C ILE A 328 -5.55 4.31 17.51
N LEU A 329 -5.04 5.41 16.98
CA LEU A 329 -5.59 6.74 17.13
C LEU A 329 -6.59 7.05 16.02
N THR A 330 -7.84 7.28 16.39
CA THR A 330 -8.93 7.61 15.48
C THR A 330 -9.85 8.69 16.07
N ARG A 331 -10.82 9.15 15.30
CA ARG A 331 -11.76 10.18 15.75
C ARG A 331 -12.79 9.60 16.73
N LEU A 332 -13.10 10.38 17.76
CA LEU A 332 -14.30 10.19 18.60
C LEU A 332 -15.50 10.87 17.94
N ILE A 333 -16.56 10.11 17.68
CA ILE A 333 -17.79 10.60 17.04
C ILE A 333 -18.95 10.42 18.03
N PRO A 334 -19.40 11.49 18.73
CA PRO A 334 -20.48 11.37 19.71
C PRO A 334 -21.81 10.89 19.13
N LYS A 335 -22.16 11.32 17.91
CA LYS A 335 -23.39 10.89 17.22
C LYS A 335 -23.09 9.76 16.24
N CYS A 336 -22.61 8.62 16.74
CA CYS A 336 -22.22 7.48 15.91
C CYS A 336 -23.25 6.34 15.85
N GLY A 337 -24.43 6.51 16.44
CA GLY A 337 -25.44 5.46 16.52
C GLY A 337 -24.94 4.29 17.38
N GLU A 338 -25.11 3.06 16.91
CA GLU A 338 -24.81 1.83 17.66
C GLU A 338 -23.38 1.30 17.46
N THR A 339 -22.52 2.04 16.74
CA THR A 339 -21.19 1.59 16.32
C THR A 339 -20.12 1.57 17.43
N GLY A 340 -20.35 2.26 18.55
CA GLY A 340 -19.37 2.43 19.63
C GLY A 340 -18.23 3.41 19.32
N CYS A 341 -18.32 4.19 18.23
CA CYS A 341 -17.30 5.22 17.91
C CYS A 341 -17.28 6.41 18.88
N ASP A 342 -18.16 6.45 19.87
CA ASP A 342 -18.23 7.41 20.98
C ASP A 342 -17.45 6.94 22.22
N VAL A 343 -17.01 5.67 22.26
CA VAL A 343 -16.24 5.10 23.37
C VAL A 343 -14.76 5.56 23.30
N PRO A 344 -14.26 6.35 24.26
CA PRO A 344 -12.92 6.95 24.16
C PRO A 344 -11.76 5.96 24.09
N VAL A 345 -11.87 4.81 24.78
CA VAL A 345 -10.85 3.77 24.80
C VAL A 345 -11.52 2.41 24.66
N GLU A 346 -11.14 1.65 23.64
CA GLU A 346 -11.72 0.35 23.31
C GLU A 346 -10.59 -0.68 23.11
N PRO A 347 -10.52 -1.78 23.88
CA PRO A 347 -9.56 -2.86 23.64
C PRO A 347 -9.81 -3.55 22.30
N VAL A 348 -8.74 -3.90 21.58
CA VAL A 348 -8.86 -4.66 20.33
C VAL A 348 -9.05 -6.15 20.62
N GLU A 349 -10.11 -6.76 20.08
CA GLU A 349 -10.44 -8.16 20.23
C GLU A 349 -9.31 -9.06 19.69
N GLY A 350 -8.97 -10.10 20.45
CA GLY A 350 -7.87 -11.00 20.10
C GLY A 350 -6.46 -10.47 20.41
N THR A 351 -6.36 -9.36 21.16
CA THR A 351 -5.09 -8.81 21.63
C THR A 351 -5.09 -8.63 23.15
N GLU A 352 -3.92 -8.48 23.76
CA GLU A 352 -3.82 -8.19 25.20
C GLU A 352 -3.56 -6.71 25.50
N ASN A 353 -2.79 -6.02 24.64
CA ASN A 353 -2.27 -4.68 24.90
C ASN A 353 -2.46 -3.71 23.72
N CYS A 354 -3.43 -4.00 22.83
CA CYS A 354 -3.80 -3.08 21.77
C CYS A 354 -5.11 -2.35 22.11
N HIS A 355 -5.11 -1.03 21.93
CA HIS A 355 -6.27 -0.19 22.22
C HIS A 355 -6.58 0.75 21.05
N ILE A 356 -7.86 0.96 20.79
CA ILE A 356 -8.35 2.08 19.99
C ILE A 356 -8.53 3.25 20.95
N LEU A 357 -7.85 4.36 20.68
CA LEU A 357 -7.93 5.61 21.43
C LEU A 357 -8.57 6.67 20.54
N ARG A 358 -9.76 7.14 20.95
CA ARG A 358 -10.58 8.07 20.16
C ARG A 358 -10.46 9.49 20.67
N ILE A 359 -10.07 10.40 19.77
CA ILE A 359 -9.88 11.81 20.09
C ILE A 359 -10.92 12.65 19.32
N PRO A 360 -11.69 13.53 19.99
CA PRO A 360 -12.71 14.31 19.30
C PRO A 360 -12.08 15.40 18.42
N PHE A 361 -12.69 15.64 17.26
CA PHE A 361 -12.48 16.89 16.53
C PHE A 361 -13.12 18.06 17.29
N ARG A 362 -12.49 19.23 17.20
CA ARG A 362 -12.94 20.44 17.89
C ARG A 362 -13.01 21.65 16.98
N HIS A 363 -14.01 22.49 17.22
CA HIS A 363 -14.09 23.84 16.67
C HIS A 363 -13.02 24.75 17.31
N PRO A 364 -12.71 25.92 16.72
CA PRO A 364 -11.70 26.83 17.26
C PRO A 364 -12.01 27.29 18.69
N HIS A 365 -13.30 27.37 19.05
CA HIS A 365 -13.76 27.72 20.40
C HIS A 365 -13.68 26.56 21.42
N GLY A 366 -13.37 25.34 20.97
CA GLY A 366 -13.16 24.16 21.82
C GLY A 366 -14.30 23.15 21.80
N ASP A 367 -15.47 23.51 21.27
CA ASP A 367 -16.63 22.62 21.17
C ASP A 367 -16.34 21.38 20.33
N VAL A 368 -16.89 20.23 20.73
CA VAL A 368 -16.70 18.94 20.03
C VAL A 368 -17.61 18.86 18.81
N VAL A 369 -17.02 18.50 17.67
CA VAL A 369 -17.78 18.20 16.44
C VAL A 369 -18.54 16.89 16.64
N GLN A 370 -19.87 16.98 16.72
CA GLN A 370 -20.74 15.87 17.16
C GLN A 370 -20.94 14.78 16.10
N SER A 371 -21.05 15.17 14.83
CA SER A 371 -21.45 14.28 13.72
C SER A 371 -20.25 13.81 12.92
N TRP A 372 -20.41 12.72 12.16
CA TRP A 372 -19.42 12.28 11.18
C TRP A 372 -19.10 13.39 10.16
N VAL A 373 -17.86 13.38 9.68
CA VAL A 373 -17.32 14.30 8.66
C VAL A 373 -16.65 13.43 7.62
N THR A 374 -16.96 13.68 6.35
CA THR A 374 -16.33 12.97 5.23
C THR A 374 -14.82 13.18 5.24
N ARG A 375 -14.06 12.18 4.81
CA ARG A 375 -12.60 12.23 4.68
C ARG A 375 -12.11 13.39 3.80
N PHE A 376 -12.95 13.91 2.91
CA PHE A 376 -12.64 15.09 2.08
C PHE A 376 -12.75 16.42 2.81
N GLU A 377 -13.30 16.46 4.03
CA GLU A 377 -13.59 17.70 4.78
C GLU A 377 -12.94 17.69 6.18
N VAL A 378 -12.06 16.72 6.49
CA VAL A 378 -11.40 16.60 7.80
C VAL A 378 -10.25 17.60 8.02
N TRP A 379 -9.70 18.16 6.94
CA TRP A 379 -8.50 19.02 6.91
C TRP A 379 -8.44 20.12 7.98
N PRO A 380 -9.49 20.93 8.23
CA PRO A 380 -9.44 22.02 9.21
C PRO A 380 -9.29 21.56 10.67
N TYR A 381 -9.47 20.27 10.95
CA TYR A 381 -9.41 19.70 12.30
C TYR A 381 -8.07 19.03 12.60
N LEU A 382 -7.31 18.64 11.57
CA LEU A 382 -6.15 17.75 11.73
C LEU A 382 -5.00 18.37 12.55
N ASP A 383 -4.74 19.67 12.41
CA ASP A 383 -3.69 20.35 13.19
C ASP A 383 -3.93 20.25 14.70
N ARG A 384 -5.17 20.53 15.10
CA ARG A 384 -5.56 20.45 16.52
C ARG A 384 -5.60 19.00 16.98
N TYR A 385 -6.16 18.12 16.15
CA TYR A 385 -6.23 16.70 16.42
C TYR A 385 -4.85 16.09 16.65
N ALA A 386 -3.83 16.41 15.84
CA ALA A 386 -2.47 15.90 16.01
C ALA A 386 -1.88 16.26 17.39
N VAL A 387 -2.09 17.50 17.84
CA VAL A 387 -1.63 17.96 19.16
C VAL A 387 -2.38 17.26 20.29
N ASP A 388 -3.71 17.18 20.21
CA ASP A 388 -4.53 16.56 21.24
C ASP A 388 -4.29 15.03 21.29
N ALA A 389 -4.10 14.39 20.14
CA ALA A 389 -3.81 12.97 20.00
C ALA A 389 -2.43 12.60 20.55
N LEU A 390 -1.38 13.37 20.25
CA LEU A 390 -0.05 13.11 20.81
C LEU A 390 -0.06 13.22 22.34
N LYS A 391 -0.69 14.25 22.90
CA LYS A 391 -0.83 14.40 24.36
C LYS A 391 -1.57 13.24 25.00
N ALA A 392 -2.69 12.82 24.40
CA ALA A 392 -3.46 11.70 24.91
C ALA A 392 -2.69 10.37 24.80
N LEU A 393 -1.96 10.18 23.70
CA LEU A 393 -1.10 9.02 23.49
C LEU A 393 0.02 8.95 24.52
N GLU A 394 0.74 10.05 24.76
CA GLU A 394 1.82 10.12 25.76
C GLU A 394 1.30 9.85 27.17
N HIS A 395 0.12 10.37 27.50
CA HIS A 395 -0.54 10.05 28.77
C HIS A 395 -0.88 8.56 28.87
N HIS A 396 -1.33 7.95 27.78
CA HIS A 396 -1.70 6.54 27.74
C HIS A 396 -0.48 5.60 27.76
N LEU A 397 0.60 5.94 27.06
CA LEU A 397 1.83 5.14 26.97
C LEU A 397 2.77 5.37 28.15
N GLY A 398 2.81 6.60 28.70
CA GLY A 398 3.79 7.06 29.68
C GLY A 398 5.14 7.48 29.08
N HIS A 399 5.26 7.46 27.74
CA HIS A 399 6.45 7.86 26.98
C HIS A 399 6.06 8.15 25.51
N HIS A 400 7.00 8.67 24.72
CA HIS A 400 6.81 8.80 23.27
C HIS A 400 6.80 7.44 22.58
N PRO A 401 6.02 7.26 21.50
CA PRO A 401 6.02 6.02 20.73
C PRO A 401 7.36 5.79 20.02
N ASP A 402 7.77 4.53 19.88
CA ASP A 402 8.99 4.16 19.13
C ASP A 402 8.76 4.27 17.61
N LEU A 403 7.55 3.92 17.18
CA LEU A 403 7.11 3.92 15.79
C LEU A 403 5.72 4.56 15.66
N ILE A 404 5.56 5.43 14.67
CA ILE A 404 4.27 5.99 14.25
C ILE A 404 3.98 5.52 12.82
N ILE A 405 2.80 4.94 12.61
CA ILE A 405 2.32 4.48 11.30
C ILE A 405 1.12 5.32 10.88
N GLY A 406 1.29 6.14 9.85
CA GLY A 406 0.19 6.84 9.18
C GLY A 406 -0.57 5.92 8.23
N ASN A 407 -1.90 6.09 8.15
CA ASN A 407 -2.74 5.42 7.17
C ASN A 407 -3.61 6.44 6.43
N TYR A 408 -3.61 6.38 5.10
CA TYR A 408 -4.30 7.32 4.20
C TYR A 408 -3.84 8.77 4.37
N SER A 409 -4.34 9.71 3.56
CA SER A 409 -3.86 11.08 3.50
C SER A 409 -3.91 11.82 4.85
N ASP A 410 -5.05 11.75 5.56
CA ASP A 410 -5.27 12.42 6.84
C ASP A 410 -4.44 11.78 7.98
N GLY A 411 -4.42 10.45 8.07
CA GLY A 411 -3.62 9.73 9.05
C GLY A 411 -2.12 9.90 8.80
N ASN A 412 -1.68 9.91 7.54
CA ASN A 412 -0.30 10.18 7.15
C ASN A 412 0.14 11.60 7.53
N LEU A 413 -0.71 12.60 7.31
CA LEU A 413 -0.40 13.97 7.71
C LEU A 413 -0.33 14.12 9.24
N VAL A 414 -1.28 13.55 9.98
CA VAL A 414 -1.25 13.58 11.45
C VAL A 414 -0.02 12.84 11.98
N ALA A 415 0.30 11.67 11.42
CA ALA A 415 1.48 10.90 11.78
C ALA A 415 2.77 11.70 11.52
N PHE A 416 2.87 12.39 10.38
CA PHE A 416 3.97 13.30 10.07
C PHE A 416 4.15 14.37 11.14
N ARG A 417 3.07 15.08 11.50
CA ARG A 417 3.11 16.12 12.54
C ARG A 417 3.49 15.58 13.92
N MET A 418 2.99 14.40 14.28
CA MET A 418 3.32 13.78 15.56
C MET A 418 4.78 13.33 15.62
N ALA A 419 5.26 12.66 14.57
CA ALA A 419 6.64 12.17 14.48
C ALA A 419 7.65 13.32 14.52
N GLU A 420 7.37 14.44 13.84
CA GLU A 420 8.18 15.65 13.92
C GLU A 420 8.23 16.20 15.35
N SER A 421 7.09 16.19 16.06
CA SER A 421 7.01 16.74 17.41
C SER A 421 7.69 15.87 18.49
N CYS A 422 7.69 14.54 18.34
CA CYS A 422 8.22 13.63 19.36
C CYS A 422 9.49 12.86 18.93
N GLY A 423 9.97 13.07 17.71
CA GLY A 423 11.17 12.43 17.17
C GLY A 423 11.02 10.94 16.85
N ALA A 424 9.80 10.39 16.83
CA ALA A 424 9.55 8.98 16.56
C ALA A 424 9.85 8.61 15.10
N THR A 425 10.12 7.32 14.85
CA THR A 425 10.26 6.80 13.47
C THR A 425 8.90 6.84 12.79
N LEU A 426 8.85 7.35 11.57
CA LEU A 426 7.63 7.52 10.78
C LEU A 426 7.56 6.53 9.61
N ALA A 427 6.52 5.70 9.64
CA ALA A 427 6.07 4.93 8.50
C ALA A 427 4.75 5.48 7.95
N THR A 428 4.55 5.41 6.64
CA THR A 428 3.27 5.78 6.01
C THR A 428 2.76 4.67 5.10
N ILE A 429 1.45 4.42 5.12
CA ILE A 429 0.72 3.54 4.20
C ILE A 429 -0.35 4.38 3.52
N ALA A 430 -0.31 4.49 2.19
CA ALA A 430 -1.32 5.28 1.47
C ALA A 430 -2.69 4.62 1.46
N HIS A 431 -2.75 3.29 1.30
CA HIS A 431 -3.96 2.51 0.95
C HIS A 431 -4.55 2.86 -0.42
N ALA A 432 -4.70 4.15 -0.73
CA ALA A 432 -5.06 4.68 -2.03
C ALA A 432 -4.58 6.12 -2.17
N LEU A 433 -4.24 6.53 -3.39
CA LEU A 433 -3.95 7.93 -3.72
C LEU A 433 -4.99 8.48 -4.70
N GLU A 434 -5.83 9.40 -4.23
CA GLU A 434 -7.03 9.85 -4.93
C GLU A 434 -6.71 10.51 -6.29
N LYS A 435 -5.53 11.12 -6.45
CA LYS A 435 -5.09 11.71 -7.72
C LYS A 435 -5.12 10.73 -8.90
N THR A 436 -4.94 9.43 -8.64
CA THR A 436 -5.02 8.39 -9.69
C THR A 436 -6.42 7.84 -9.91
N LYS A 437 -7.32 8.02 -8.94
CA LYS A 437 -8.72 7.60 -9.02
C LYS A 437 -9.59 8.64 -9.72
N TYR A 438 -9.27 9.92 -9.55
CA TYR A 438 -9.95 11.03 -10.21
C TYR A 438 -9.06 11.59 -11.34
N ARG A 439 -9.29 11.10 -12.56
CA ARG A 439 -8.47 11.47 -13.74
C ARG A 439 -8.53 12.96 -14.00
N GLY A 440 -7.38 13.62 -14.09
CA GLY A 440 -7.27 15.06 -14.33
C GLY A 440 -7.58 15.94 -13.12
N ALA A 441 -7.80 15.36 -11.93
CA ALA A 441 -8.15 16.11 -10.73
C ALA A 441 -7.03 17.04 -10.22
N ASP A 442 -5.79 16.85 -10.66
CA ASP A 442 -4.71 17.80 -10.41
C ASP A 442 -4.82 19.02 -11.31
N LEU A 443 -4.98 18.82 -12.62
CA LEU A 443 -5.10 19.89 -13.60
C LEU A 443 -6.39 20.71 -13.42
N TYR A 444 -7.51 20.05 -13.12
CA TYR A 444 -8.83 20.64 -12.92
C TYR A 444 -9.25 20.71 -11.45
N TRP A 445 -8.28 20.77 -10.54
CA TRP A 445 -8.53 20.68 -9.09
C TRP A 445 -9.57 21.68 -8.58
N HIS A 446 -9.60 22.90 -9.15
CA HIS A 446 -10.54 23.95 -8.77
C HIS A 446 -12.01 23.52 -8.97
N ASP A 447 -12.32 22.75 -10.02
CA ASP A 447 -13.68 22.26 -10.29
C ASP A 447 -14.10 21.19 -9.29
N HIS A 448 -13.12 20.49 -8.71
CA HIS A 448 -13.31 19.46 -7.69
C HIS A 448 -13.25 20.01 -6.26
N GLU A 449 -12.70 21.21 -6.06
CA GLU A 449 -12.41 21.77 -4.75
C GLU A 449 -13.64 21.87 -3.84
N PRO A 450 -14.82 22.35 -4.29
CA PRO A 450 -16.00 22.46 -3.43
C PRO A 450 -16.52 21.12 -2.87
N THR A 451 -16.15 20.00 -3.49
CA THR A 451 -16.64 18.66 -3.09
C THR A 451 -15.56 17.82 -2.44
N TYR A 452 -14.32 17.89 -2.93
CA TYR A 452 -13.27 16.95 -2.56
C TYR A 452 -12.08 17.60 -1.84
N ASN A 453 -11.95 18.94 -1.89
CA ASN A 453 -10.84 19.69 -1.31
C ASN A 453 -9.45 19.10 -1.67
N PHE A 454 -9.23 18.81 -2.96
CA PHE A 454 -8.00 18.16 -3.43
C PHE A 454 -6.76 19.03 -3.23
N SER A 455 -6.89 20.35 -3.13
CA SER A 455 -5.78 21.22 -2.73
C SER A 455 -5.18 20.79 -1.38
N CYS A 456 -6.02 20.48 -0.39
CA CYS A 456 -5.59 20.00 0.90
C CYS A 456 -4.99 18.60 0.80
N GLN A 457 -5.71 17.69 0.12
CA GLN A 457 -5.33 16.28 0.05
C GLN A 457 -4.00 16.07 -0.66
N PHE A 458 -3.80 16.64 -1.86
CA PHE A 458 -2.56 16.44 -2.61
C PHE A 458 -1.36 17.12 -1.93
N THR A 459 -1.59 18.25 -1.24
CA THR A 459 -0.56 18.87 -0.40
C THR A 459 -0.18 17.97 0.78
N ALA A 460 -1.18 17.39 1.46
CA ALA A 460 -0.97 16.48 2.58
C ALA A 460 -0.24 15.19 2.16
N ASP A 461 -0.61 14.63 1.01
CA ASP A 461 0.04 13.47 0.40
C ASP A 461 1.53 13.77 0.13
N LEU A 462 1.84 14.89 -0.53
CA LEU A 462 3.23 15.29 -0.79
C LEU A 462 4.04 15.48 0.49
N LEU A 463 3.47 16.14 1.51
CA LEU A 463 4.13 16.35 2.80
C LEU A 463 4.47 15.02 3.46
N ALA A 464 3.49 14.12 3.57
CA ALA A 464 3.69 12.89 4.31
C ALA A 464 4.58 11.88 3.57
N MET A 465 4.47 11.76 2.24
CA MET A 465 5.38 10.94 1.43
C MET A 465 6.85 11.37 1.61
N ASN A 466 7.07 12.68 1.62
CA ASN A 466 8.40 13.25 1.70
C ASN A 466 8.95 13.27 3.12
N GLY A 467 8.08 13.40 4.13
CA GLY A 467 8.42 13.35 5.55
C GLY A 467 8.62 11.95 6.13
N ALA A 468 8.09 10.91 5.48
CA ALA A 468 8.24 9.52 5.93
C ALA A 468 9.70 9.06 5.93
N ASP A 469 10.11 8.36 7.00
CA ASP A 469 11.39 7.64 7.05
C ASP A 469 11.33 6.41 6.13
N PHE A 470 10.19 5.72 6.10
CA PHE A 470 9.90 4.66 5.14
C PHE A 470 8.41 4.59 4.76
N ILE A 471 8.15 4.14 3.54
CA ILE A 471 6.81 3.97 2.97
C ILE A 471 6.56 2.48 2.78
N ILE A 472 5.42 2.00 3.26
CA ILE A 472 4.95 0.65 3.02
C ILE A 472 3.88 0.68 1.93
N SER A 473 4.11 -0.08 0.86
CA SER A 473 3.08 -0.38 -0.16
C SER A 473 2.70 -1.86 -0.11
N SER A 474 1.47 -2.17 -0.53
CA SER A 474 1.03 -3.57 -0.61
C SER A 474 1.56 -4.27 -1.85
N THR A 475 1.82 -3.51 -2.91
CA THR A 475 2.21 -4.01 -4.24
C THR A 475 3.25 -3.11 -4.90
N PHE A 476 3.93 -3.65 -5.91
CA PHE A 476 4.79 -2.91 -6.81
C PHE A 476 3.99 -1.93 -7.68
N GLN A 477 2.82 -2.35 -8.16
CA GLN A 477 1.90 -1.55 -8.96
C GLN A 477 1.51 -0.25 -8.26
N GLU A 478 1.29 -0.29 -6.95
CA GLU A 478 1.01 0.89 -6.13
C GLU A 478 2.14 1.94 -6.25
N ILE A 479 3.40 1.49 -6.29
CA ILE A 479 4.56 2.38 -6.40
C ILE A 479 4.75 2.84 -7.85
N ALA A 480 5.02 1.91 -8.77
CA ALA A 480 5.55 2.19 -10.10
C ALA A 480 4.72 1.57 -11.24
N GLY A 481 3.54 1.05 -10.94
CA GLY A 481 2.62 0.55 -11.96
C GLY A 481 3.16 -0.66 -12.72
N ASP A 482 2.84 -0.74 -14.00
CA ASP A 482 3.35 -1.78 -14.91
C ASP A 482 4.06 -1.13 -16.12
N GLU A 483 4.38 -1.93 -17.15
CA GLU A 483 5.03 -1.42 -18.36
C GLU A 483 4.19 -0.37 -19.11
N THR A 484 2.88 -0.37 -18.91
CA THR A 484 1.91 0.43 -19.66
C THR A 484 1.21 1.50 -18.83
N HIS A 485 0.95 1.24 -17.56
CA HIS A 485 0.21 2.08 -16.63
C HIS A 485 1.15 2.65 -15.57
N VAL A 486 0.97 3.93 -15.27
CA VAL A 486 1.73 4.66 -14.26
C VAL A 486 1.32 4.19 -12.85
N GLY A 487 2.29 4.07 -11.95
CA GLY A 487 2.02 3.74 -10.53
C GLY A 487 1.32 4.87 -9.78
N GLN A 488 0.73 4.56 -8.63
CA GLN A 488 0.02 5.57 -7.83
C GLN A 488 0.99 6.61 -7.28
N TYR A 489 2.10 6.18 -6.66
CA TYR A 489 3.15 7.10 -6.21
C TYR A 489 3.88 7.74 -7.39
N GLU A 490 4.19 7.00 -8.45
CA GLU A 490 4.82 7.54 -9.67
C GLU A 490 4.02 8.69 -10.29
N ALA A 491 2.69 8.64 -10.23
CA ALA A 491 1.84 9.72 -10.73
C ALA A 491 2.05 11.05 -9.97
N HIS A 492 2.65 11.02 -8.78
CA HIS A 492 3.00 12.20 -7.97
C HIS A 492 4.42 12.71 -8.25
N SER A 493 5.20 12.05 -9.12
CA SER A 493 6.54 12.52 -9.50
C SER A 493 6.49 13.87 -10.20
N HIS A 494 5.56 14.05 -11.15
CA HIS A 494 5.43 15.28 -11.93
C HIS A 494 3.96 15.60 -12.15
N PHE A 495 3.48 16.72 -11.63
CA PHE A 495 2.13 17.20 -11.89
C PHE A 495 2.00 18.70 -11.60
N THR A 496 0.86 19.29 -11.91
CA THR A 496 0.60 20.71 -11.67
C THR A 496 -0.82 20.92 -11.20
N MET A 497 -0.98 21.88 -10.29
CA MET A 497 -2.27 22.39 -9.82
C MET A 497 -2.32 23.86 -10.20
N PRO A 498 -2.84 24.20 -11.40
CA PRO A 498 -2.80 25.56 -11.93
C PRO A 498 -3.31 26.59 -10.91
N GLY A 499 -2.61 27.71 -10.77
CA GLY A 499 -2.95 28.75 -9.80
C GLY A 499 -2.56 28.46 -8.34
N LEU A 500 -2.05 27.27 -8.03
CA LEU A 500 -1.61 26.89 -6.68
C LEU A 500 -0.09 26.61 -6.64
N TYR A 501 0.36 25.51 -7.24
CA TYR A 501 1.78 25.16 -7.36
C TYR A 501 2.04 24.15 -8.50
N ARG A 502 3.29 24.08 -8.95
CA ARG A 502 3.80 23.09 -9.91
C ARG A 502 4.73 22.12 -9.19
N VAL A 503 4.52 20.83 -9.38
CA VAL A 503 5.37 19.78 -8.81
C VAL A 503 6.33 19.31 -9.89
N LYS A 504 7.54 19.89 -9.88
CA LYS A 504 8.62 19.52 -10.79
C LYS A 504 9.19 18.16 -10.43
N GLN A 505 9.34 17.86 -9.14
CA GLN A 505 9.78 16.54 -8.67
C GLN A 505 9.19 16.28 -7.28
N GLY A 506 8.04 15.60 -7.25
CA GLY A 506 7.25 15.36 -6.03
C GLY A 506 7.71 14.16 -5.21
N ILE A 507 7.98 13.06 -5.89
CA ILE A 507 8.48 11.82 -5.28
C ILE A 507 9.28 11.03 -6.33
N ASP A 508 10.37 10.40 -5.91
CA ASP A 508 11.12 9.45 -6.72
C ASP A 508 10.78 8.03 -6.27
N VAL A 509 10.20 7.22 -7.15
CA VAL A 509 9.86 5.82 -6.84
C VAL A 509 11.10 4.91 -6.68
N PHE A 510 12.28 5.40 -7.06
CA PHE A 510 13.56 4.79 -6.73
C PHE A 510 14.07 5.20 -5.33
N ASP A 511 13.37 6.04 -4.57
CA ASP A 511 13.81 6.37 -3.23
C ASP A 511 13.87 5.11 -2.33
N PRO A 512 15.00 4.86 -1.63
CA PRO A 512 15.14 3.75 -0.69
C PRO A 512 14.13 3.76 0.47
N LYS A 513 13.27 4.76 0.63
CA LYS A 513 12.17 4.71 1.59
C LYS A 513 11.06 3.74 1.19
N PHE A 514 10.90 3.40 -0.09
CA PHE A 514 9.83 2.51 -0.55
C PHE A 514 10.12 1.03 -0.24
N ASN A 515 9.18 0.39 0.46
CA ASN A 515 9.23 -1.03 0.81
C ASN A 515 7.88 -1.70 0.50
N ILE A 516 7.90 -2.77 -0.29
CA ILE A 516 6.72 -3.60 -0.51
C ILE A 516 6.62 -4.57 0.67
N VAL A 517 5.58 -4.42 1.47
CA VAL A 517 5.25 -5.31 2.58
C VAL A 517 3.80 -5.72 2.40
N SER A 518 3.59 -6.81 1.67
CA SER A 518 2.24 -7.24 1.30
C SER A 518 1.48 -7.78 2.53
N PRO A 519 0.21 -7.40 2.71
CA PRO A 519 -0.64 -7.96 3.75
C PRO A 519 -0.97 -9.43 3.45
N GLY A 520 -1.62 -10.08 4.42
CA GLY A 520 -2.06 -11.46 4.29
C GLY A 520 -3.53 -11.68 4.59
N ALA A 521 -3.93 -12.95 4.57
CA ALA A 521 -5.18 -13.38 5.18
C ALA A 521 -4.91 -13.80 6.64
N ASP A 522 -5.91 -13.64 7.52
CA ASP A 522 -5.86 -14.14 8.89
C ASP A 522 -5.76 -15.68 8.86
N GLU A 523 -4.63 -16.22 9.32
CA GLU A 523 -4.29 -17.64 9.27
C GLU A 523 -5.21 -18.50 10.18
N GLU A 524 -5.92 -17.89 11.12
CA GLU A 524 -6.92 -18.58 11.96
C GLU A 524 -8.29 -18.66 11.28
N ILE A 525 -8.58 -17.75 10.34
CA ILE A 525 -9.87 -17.68 9.64
C ILE A 525 -9.78 -18.36 8.27
N TYR A 526 -8.73 -18.08 7.51
CA TYR A 526 -8.52 -18.51 6.13
C TYR A 526 -7.32 -19.45 6.05
N TYR A 527 -7.59 -20.72 6.27
CA TYR A 527 -6.61 -21.80 6.24
C TYR A 527 -7.02 -22.86 5.21
N PRO A 528 -6.08 -23.71 4.76
CA PRO A 528 -6.34 -24.75 3.76
C PRO A 528 -7.54 -25.63 4.12
N PHE A 529 -8.39 -25.92 3.13
CA PHE A 529 -9.57 -26.78 3.28
C PHE A 529 -9.24 -28.21 3.74
N THR A 530 -8.00 -28.65 3.54
CA THR A 530 -7.46 -29.97 3.93
C THR A 530 -7.14 -30.12 5.42
N ARG A 531 -7.18 -29.03 6.19
CA ARG A 531 -6.94 -29.05 7.64
C ARG A 531 -8.13 -29.71 8.36
N GLU A 532 -7.87 -30.51 9.40
CA GLU A 532 -8.89 -31.35 10.06
C GLU A 532 -9.81 -30.58 11.02
N ASP A 533 -9.33 -29.52 11.67
CA ASP A 533 -10.10 -28.67 12.60
C ASP A 533 -10.89 -27.59 11.86
N ARG A 534 -11.86 -28.06 11.06
CA ARG A 534 -12.88 -27.27 10.35
C ARG A 534 -14.01 -26.84 11.29
N LEU A 535 -14.69 -25.75 10.95
CA LEU A 535 -15.88 -25.28 11.66
C LEU A 535 -17.13 -26.05 11.20
N THR A 536 -17.19 -27.35 11.52
CA THR A 536 -18.25 -28.25 11.05
C THR A 536 -19.66 -27.85 11.51
N ASP A 537 -19.77 -27.16 12.64
CA ASP A 537 -21.06 -26.75 13.22
C ASP A 537 -21.85 -25.79 12.31
N CYS A 538 -21.19 -25.09 11.39
CA CYS A 538 -21.85 -24.20 10.44
C CYS A 538 -22.12 -24.84 9.06
N HIS A 539 -21.77 -26.13 8.86
CA HIS A 539 -21.93 -26.79 7.56
C HIS A 539 -23.38 -26.91 7.11
N GLU A 540 -24.31 -27.22 8.02
CA GLU A 540 -25.75 -27.26 7.68
C GLU A 540 -26.25 -25.87 7.26
N THR A 541 -25.84 -24.81 7.97
CA THR A 541 -26.16 -23.42 7.63
C THR A 541 -25.61 -23.05 6.25
N ILE A 542 -24.34 -23.37 5.97
CA ILE A 542 -23.71 -23.09 4.67
C ILE A 542 -24.42 -23.88 3.55
N HIS A 543 -24.73 -25.15 3.79
CA HIS A 543 -25.45 -25.97 2.84
C HIS A 543 -26.83 -25.37 2.54
N GLU A 544 -27.57 -24.91 3.54
CA GLU A 544 -28.86 -24.23 3.36
C GLU A 544 -28.70 -22.87 2.63
N MET A 545 -27.63 -22.13 2.89
CA MET A 545 -27.34 -20.88 2.18
C MET A 545 -27.14 -21.11 0.68
N ILE A 546 -26.33 -22.11 0.32
CA ILE A 546 -25.94 -22.40 -1.07
C ILE A 546 -27.04 -23.15 -1.83
N PHE A 547 -27.59 -24.21 -1.24
CA PHE A 547 -28.49 -25.18 -1.90
C PHE A 547 -29.92 -25.17 -1.37
N GLY A 548 -30.21 -24.34 -0.37
CA GLY A 548 -31.56 -24.22 0.18
C GLY A 548 -32.55 -23.53 -0.78
N PRO A 549 -33.84 -23.52 -0.41
CA PRO A 549 -34.87 -22.86 -1.20
C PRO A 549 -34.65 -21.34 -1.25
N ASP A 550 -35.32 -20.69 -2.20
CA ASP A 550 -35.34 -19.23 -2.27
C ASP A 550 -36.08 -18.63 -1.07
N LYS A 551 -35.52 -17.55 -0.51
CA LYS A 551 -36.02 -16.86 0.69
C LYS A 551 -35.97 -15.35 0.48
N PRO A 552 -36.78 -14.55 1.19
CA PRO A 552 -36.69 -13.10 1.12
C PRO A 552 -35.27 -12.58 1.35
N GLY A 553 -34.82 -11.65 0.50
CA GLY A 553 -33.45 -11.12 0.52
C GLY A 553 -32.40 -12.03 -0.13
N GLN A 554 -32.81 -13.10 -0.83
CA GLN A 554 -31.97 -14.01 -1.60
C GLN A 554 -32.57 -14.16 -3.00
N ARG A 555 -31.79 -14.65 -3.97
CA ARG A 555 -32.32 -14.96 -5.30
C ARG A 555 -31.68 -16.21 -5.90
N GLY A 556 -32.51 -17.00 -6.56
CA GLY A 556 -32.10 -18.15 -7.35
C GLY A 556 -31.87 -19.40 -6.51
N VAL A 557 -31.79 -20.54 -7.17
CA VAL A 557 -31.57 -21.87 -6.58
C VAL A 557 -30.65 -22.68 -7.48
N LEU A 558 -29.97 -23.69 -6.92
CA LEU A 558 -29.10 -24.58 -7.69
C LEU A 558 -29.79 -25.94 -7.83
N ILE A 559 -30.20 -26.30 -9.05
CA ILE A 559 -30.91 -27.57 -9.33
C ILE A 559 -29.96 -28.76 -9.27
N ASN A 560 -28.70 -28.59 -9.69
CA ASN A 560 -27.69 -29.64 -9.75
C ASN A 560 -26.58 -29.37 -8.72
N PRO A 561 -26.73 -29.77 -7.45
CA PRO A 561 -25.77 -29.46 -6.39
C PRO A 561 -24.41 -30.14 -6.54
N ASP A 562 -24.33 -31.23 -7.32
CA ASP A 562 -23.08 -31.97 -7.57
C ASP A 562 -22.11 -31.25 -8.52
N ARG A 563 -22.57 -30.21 -9.22
CA ARG A 563 -21.70 -29.44 -10.11
C ARG A 563 -20.75 -28.56 -9.29
N PRO A 564 -19.48 -28.41 -9.73
CA PRO A 564 -18.57 -27.48 -9.09
C PRO A 564 -19.11 -26.05 -9.15
N ILE A 565 -18.69 -25.24 -8.18
CA ILE A 565 -19.21 -23.88 -7.98
C ILE A 565 -18.16 -22.86 -8.44
N ILE A 566 -18.55 -21.96 -9.34
CA ILE A 566 -17.87 -20.71 -9.58
C ILE A 566 -18.31 -19.75 -8.49
N PHE A 567 -17.39 -19.35 -7.61
CA PHE A 567 -17.68 -18.49 -6.47
C PHE A 567 -17.09 -17.09 -6.65
N SER A 568 -17.85 -16.07 -6.28
CA SER A 568 -17.34 -14.72 -6.11
C SER A 568 -17.95 -14.04 -4.90
N MET A 569 -17.13 -13.27 -4.18
CA MET A 569 -17.55 -12.50 -3.03
C MET A 569 -16.89 -11.12 -3.07
N ALA A 570 -17.70 -10.06 -3.14
CA ALA A 570 -17.25 -8.68 -3.12
C ALA A 570 -18.41 -7.72 -2.82
N ARG A 571 -18.09 -6.44 -2.61
CA ARG A 571 -19.11 -5.38 -2.69
C ARG A 571 -19.68 -5.32 -4.11
N LEU A 572 -20.92 -4.87 -4.23
CA LEU A 572 -21.60 -4.73 -5.51
C LEU A 572 -21.47 -3.29 -6.01
N ASP A 573 -20.39 -3.01 -6.74
CA ASP A 573 -20.11 -1.74 -7.40
C ASP A 573 -19.59 -1.98 -8.83
N ARG A 574 -19.51 -0.94 -9.67
CA ARG A 574 -19.11 -1.08 -11.09
C ARG A 574 -17.67 -1.55 -11.24
N ILE A 575 -16.79 -1.13 -10.32
CA ILE A 575 -15.37 -1.49 -10.37
C ILE A 575 -15.20 -2.97 -10.05
N LYS A 576 -15.91 -3.50 -9.05
CA LYS A 576 -15.88 -4.93 -8.67
C LYS A 576 -16.47 -5.84 -9.73
N ASN A 577 -17.38 -5.33 -10.57
CA ASN A 577 -17.82 -5.96 -11.82
C ASN A 577 -18.35 -7.40 -11.63
N LEU A 578 -19.05 -7.67 -10.52
CA LEU A 578 -19.71 -8.96 -10.30
C LEU A 578 -20.73 -9.27 -11.41
N THR A 579 -21.40 -8.23 -11.92
CA THR A 579 -22.32 -8.31 -13.06
C THR A 579 -21.62 -8.72 -14.36
N GLY A 580 -20.35 -8.37 -14.56
CA GLY A 580 -19.52 -8.88 -15.65
C GLY A 580 -19.35 -10.40 -15.61
N LEU A 581 -19.05 -10.97 -14.43
CA LEU A 581 -18.98 -12.43 -14.26
C LEU A 581 -20.31 -13.12 -14.55
N VAL A 582 -21.43 -12.53 -14.10
CA VAL A 582 -22.78 -13.06 -14.40
C VAL A 582 -23.06 -13.03 -15.90
N ARG A 583 -22.65 -11.95 -16.58
CA ARG A 583 -22.75 -11.85 -18.04
C ARG A 583 -21.92 -12.94 -18.73
N TRP A 584 -20.66 -13.16 -18.32
CA TRP A 584 -19.81 -14.21 -18.88
C TRP A 584 -20.44 -15.60 -18.72
N PHE A 585 -20.95 -15.89 -17.51
CA PHE A 585 -21.64 -17.15 -17.22
C PHE A 585 -22.92 -17.32 -18.04
N GLY A 586 -23.74 -16.28 -18.15
CA GLY A 586 -24.98 -16.30 -18.94
C GLY A 586 -24.74 -16.45 -20.44
N MET A 587 -23.66 -15.88 -20.98
CA MET A 587 -23.30 -15.98 -22.40
C MET A 587 -22.82 -17.38 -22.82
N SER A 588 -22.35 -18.21 -21.88
CA SER A 588 -21.85 -19.55 -22.18
C SER A 588 -22.80 -20.64 -21.70
N GLU A 589 -23.45 -21.32 -22.63
CA GLU A 589 -24.21 -22.55 -22.32
C GLU A 589 -23.30 -23.65 -21.78
N LYS A 590 -22.12 -23.82 -22.37
CA LYS A 590 -21.12 -24.81 -21.94
C LYS A 590 -20.70 -24.61 -20.48
N LEU A 591 -20.46 -23.38 -20.05
CA LEU A 591 -20.07 -23.09 -18.67
C LEU A 591 -21.22 -23.39 -17.70
N ARG A 592 -22.47 -23.08 -18.08
CA ARG A 592 -23.69 -23.42 -17.31
C ARG A 592 -23.97 -24.92 -17.25
N GLU A 593 -23.50 -25.71 -18.20
CA GLU A 593 -23.55 -27.17 -18.15
C GLU A 593 -22.48 -27.76 -17.22
N GLN A 594 -21.32 -27.12 -17.14
CA GLN A 594 -20.15 -27.59 -16.38
C GLN A 594 -20.17 -27.18 -14.89
N ALA A 595 -20.75 -26.04 -14.55
CA ALA A 595 -20.67 -25.47 -13.20
C ALA A 595 -21.93 -24.71 -12.79
N ASN A 596 -22.08 -24.48 -11.48
CA ASN A 596 -23.02 -23.52 -10.90
C ASN A 596 -22.33 -22.18 -10.63
N LEU A 597 -23.09 -21.09 -10.56
CA LEU A 597 -22.58 -19.77 -10.14
C LEU A 597 -23.13 -19.39 -8.76
N PHE A 598 -22.25 -19.04 -7.83
CA PHE A 598 -22.61 -18.56 -6.50
C PHE A 598 -21.97 -17.21 -6.22
N ILE A 599 -22.80 -16.20 -5.91
CA ILE A 599 -22.36 -14.84 -5.61
C ILE A 599 -22.82 -14.41 -4.23
N ILE A 600 -21.89 -13.88 -3.44
CA ILE A 600 -22.18 -13.14 -2.20
C ILE A 600 -21.78 -11.68 -2.44
N GLY A 601 -22.74 -10.76 -2.51
CA GLY A 601 -22.42 -9.37 -2.73
C GLY A 601 -23.60 -8.42 -2.73
N GLY A 602 -23.39 -7.27 -2.10
CA GLY A 602 -24.36 -6.19 -1.97
C GLY A 602 -25.67 -6.58 -1.29
N HIS A 603 -26.72 -5.81 -1.56
CA HIS A 603 -28.10 -6.18 -1.25
C HIS A 603 -28.74 -6.89 -2.45
N VAL A 604 -29.70 -7.78 -2.22
CA VAL A 604 -30.52 -8.35 -3.30
C VAL A 604 -31.65 -7.39 -3.67
N ASP A 605 -32.33 -6.83 -2.66
CA ASP A 605 -33.42 -5.88 -2.87
C ASP A 605 -32.88 -4.45 -3.08
N MET A 606 -33.30 -3.81 -4.17
CA MET A 606 -32.85 -2.45 -4.51
C MET A 606 -33.18 -1.42 -3.42
N GLU A 607 -34.35 -1.53 -2.80
CA GLU A 607 -34.82 -0.57 -1.79
C GLU A 607 -34.07 -0.70 -0.45
N ALA A 608 -33.29 -1.77 -0.25
CA ALA A 608 -32.46 -1.94 0.94
C ALA A 608 -31.13 -1.15 0.85
N SER A 609 -30.75 -0.69 -0.35
CA SER A 609 -29.52 0.07 -0.54
C SER A 609 -29.76 1.58 -0.60
N GLY A 610 -28.99 2.33 0.18
CA GLY A 610 -28.90 3.79 0.09
C GLY A 610 -27.89 4.28 -0.95
N ASP A 611 -27.07 3.39 -1.51
CA ASP A 611 -26.01 3.75 -2.47
C ASP A 611 -26.53 3.66 -3.90
N ARG A 612 -26.34 4.74 -4.68
CA ARG A 612 -26.87 4.81 -6.04
C ARG A 612 -26.20 3.81 -6.97
N GLU A 613 -24.88 3.63 -6.84
CA GLU A 613 -24.12 2.74 -7.72
C GLU A 613 -24.51 1.28 -7.47
N GLU A 614 -24.62 0.89 -6.20
CA GLU A 614 -25.09 -0.43 -5.79
C GLU A 614 -26.51 -0.68 -6.31
N ARG A 615 -27.45 0.27 -6.16
CA ARG A 615 -28.82 0.13 -6.71
C ARG A 615 -28.84 -0.12 -8.22
N GLU A 616 -28.03 0.61 -8.98
CA GLU A 616 -27.90 0.42 -10.42
C GLU A 616 -27.31 -0.97 -10.75
N GLN A 617 -26.33 -1.44 -9.97
CA GLN A 617 -25.76 -2.79 -10.14
C GLN A 617 -26.73 -3.91 -9.71
N ILE A 618 -27.54 -3.71 -8.68
CA ILE A 618 -28.63 -4.61 -8.26
C ILE A 618 -29.60 -4.79 -9.42
N GLN A 619 -30.08 -3.68 -9.98
CA GLN A 619 -30.99 -3.71 -11.12
C GLN A 619 -30.37 -4.49 -12.28
N HIS A 620 -29.10 -4.20 -12.60
CA HIS A 620 -28.41 -4.87 -13.69
C HIS A 620 -28.22 -6.38 -13.42
N MET A 621 -27.95 -6.78 -12.18
CA MET A 621 -27.87 -8.19 -11.77
C MET A 621 -29.20 -8.90 -12.04
N HIS A 622 -30.33 -8.29 -11.66
CA HIS A 622 -31.65 -8.86 -11.92
C HIS A 622 -31.93 -9.01 -13.42
N GLU A 623 -31.64 -7.96 -14.21
CA GLU A 623 -31.79 -7.97 -15.67
C GLU A 623 -30.98 -9.07 -16.35
N LEU A 624 -29.74 -9.32 -15.90
CA LEU A 624 -28.89 -10.38 -16.43
C LEU A 624 -29.44 -11.76 -16.08
N MET A 625 -29.86 -11.98 -14.83
CA MET A 625 -30.46 -13.25 -14.40
C MET A 625 -31.73 -13.56 -15.19
N ASP A 626 -32.58 -12.57 -15.44
CA ASP A 626 -33.80 -12.73 -16.24
C ASP A 626 -33.48 -12.99 -17.71
N ARG A 627 -32.56 -12.20 -18.29
CA ARG A 627 -32.17 -12.29 -19.71
C ARG A 627 -31.59 -13.66 -20.07
N TYR A 628 -30.75 -14.21 -19.20
CA TYR A 628 -30.07 -15.48 -19.44
C TYR A 628 -30.73 -16.68 -18.75
N VAL A 629 -31.87 -16.47 -18.07
CA VAL A 629 -32.63 -17.49 -17.33
C VAL A 629 -31.73 -18.27 -16.38
N LEU A 630 -31.13 -17.56 -15.42
CA LEU A 630 -30.09 -18.10 -14.53
C LEU A 630 -30.65 -18.76 -13.26
N ASP A 631 -31.94 -18.60 -12.96
CA ASP A 631 -32.59 -19.30 -11.87
C ASP A 631 -32.53 -20.82 -12.13
N GLY A 632 -31.91 -21.56 -11.21
CA GLY A 632 -31.65 -23.00 -11.35
C GLY A 632 -30.16 -23.36 -11.54
N VAL A 633 -29.34 -22.41 -11.97
CA VAL A 633 -27.88 -22.56 -12.15
C VAL A 633 -27.06 -21.47 -11.45
N MET A 634 -27.74 -20.48 -10.87
CA MET A 634 -27.14 -19.39 -10.12
C MET A 634 -27.84 -19.16 -8.78
N ARG A 635 -27.04 -18.83 -7.77
CA ARG A 635 -27.47 -18.40 -6.43
C ARG A 635 -26.82 -17.07 -6.07
N TRP A 636 -27.63 -16.11 -5.62
CA TRP A 636 -27.17 -14.80 -5.15
C TRP A 636 -27.65 -14.52 -3.73
N LEU A 637 -26.70 -14.22 -2.86
CA LEU A 637 -26.92 -13.86 -1.46
C LEU A 637 -26.38 -12.46 -1.14
N PRO A 638 -26.95 -11.78 -0.14
CA PRO A 638 -26.47 -10.49 0.31
C PRO A 638 -25.12 -10.62 1.00
N ALA A 639 -24.40 -9.50 1.13
CA ALA A 639 -23.08 -9.47 1.75
C ALA A 639 -23.11 -10.01 3.20
N SER A 640 -22.16 -10.89 3.52
CA SER A 640 -21.97 -11.46 4.87
C SER A 640 -20.92 -10.69 5.66
N LYS A 641 -21.25 -10.33 6.90
CA LYS A 641 -20.32 -9.69 7.85
C LYS A 641 -19.55 -10.70 8.72
N ASP A 642 -19.92 -11.98 8.70
CA ASP A 642 -19.29 -13.01 9.52
C ASP A 642 -18.06 -13.59 8.81
N ARG A 643 -16.87 -13.13 9.22
CA ARG A 643 -15.60 -13.58 8.66
C ARG A 643 -15.34 -15.08 8.89
N ARG A 644 -15.75 -15.64 10.03
CA ARG A 644 -15.52 -17.06 10.34
C ARG A 644 -16.36 -17.95 9.44
N LEU A 645 -17.64 -17.59 9.28
CA LEU A 645 -18.54 -18.24 8.32
C LEU A 645 -17.99 -18.12 6.90
N ASN A 646 -17.54 -16.92 6.49
CA ASN A 646 -16.99 -16.69 5.15
C ASN A 646 -15.76 -17.56 4.88
N GLY A 647 -14.84 -17.69 5.84
CA GLY A 647 -13.69 -18.59 5.74
C GLY A 647 -14.10 -20.04 5.52
N GLU A 648 -15.15 -20.50 6.18
CA GLU A 648 -15.67 -21.86 5.99
C GLU A 648 -16.41 -22.03 4.65
N ILE A 649 -17.14 -21.01 4.17
CA ILE A 649 -17.77 -21.01 2.83
C ILE A 649 -16.71 -21.26 1.75
N TYR A 650 -15.58 -20.56 1.78
CA TYR A 650 -14.47 -20.80 0.84
C TYR A 650 -14.02 -22.26 0.83
N ARG A 651 -13.87 -22.86 2.02
CA ARG A 651 -13.42 -24.25 2.16
C ARG A 651 -14.48 -25.26 1.72
N VAL A 652 -15.76 -25.03 2.02
CA VAL A 652 -16.87 -25.85 1.51
C VAL A 652 -16.90 -25.81 -0.02
N ILE A 653 -16.68 -24.65 -0.63
CA ILE A 653 -16.62 -24.55 -2.09
C ILE A 653 -15.42 -25.32 -2.66
N ALA A 654 -14.28 -25.33 -1.96
CA ALA A 654 -13.13 -26.17 -2.30
C ALA A 654 -13.44 -27.68 -2.17
N ASP A 655 -14.23 -28.08 -1.17
CA ASP A 655 -14.71 -29.46 -1.01
C ASP A 655 -15.51 -29.92 -2.26
N HIS A 656 -16.29 -29.01 -2.86
CA HIS A 656 -17.03 -29.20 -4.12
C HIS A 656 -16.21 -28.99 -5.41
N ARG A 657 -14.87 -28.89 -5.31
CA ARG A 657 -13.97 -28.62 -6.47
C ARG A 657 -14.35 -27.37 -7.27
N GLY A 658 -14.89 -26.37 -6.57
CA GLY A 658 -15.20 -25.07 -7.15
C GLY A 658 -13.97 -24.23 -7.47
N ILE A 659 -14.19 -23.00 -7.91
CA ILE A 659 -13.13 -22.00 -8.16
C ILE A 659 -13.57 -20.64 -7.60
N PHE A 660 -12.60 -19.77 -7.35
CA PHE A 660 -12.87 -18.36 -7.06
C PHE A 660 -12.65 -17.50 -8.30
N VAL A 661 -13.57 -16.58 -8.57
CA VAL A 661 -13.42 -15.59 -9.64
C VAL A 661 -13.55 -14.19 -9.08
N GLN A 662 -12.54 -13.37 -9.35
CA GLN A 662 -12.49 -11.95 -9.01
C GLN A 662 -12.50 -11.14 -10.33
N PRO A 663 -13.65 -10.59 -10.74
CA PRO A 663 -13.83 -10.05 -12.09
C PRO A 663 -13.63 -8.52 -12.22
N ALA A 664 -13.05 -7.84 -11.22
CA ALA A 664 -13.02 -6.38 -11.19
C ALA A 664 -12.32 -5.78 -12.42
N LEU A 665 -12.82 -4.63 -12.87
CA LEU A 665 -12.16 -3.79 -13.86
C LEU A 665 -10.77 -3.36 -13.38
N TYR A 666 -10.63 -3.12 -12.07
CA TYR A 666 -9.37 -2.88 -11.40
C TYR A 666 -9.46 -3.31 -9.93
N GLU A 667 -8.43 -3.97 -9.42
CA GLU A 667 -8.36 -4.37 -8.01
C GLU A 667 -7.03 -3.94 -7.39
N ALA A 668 -7.06 -3.03 -6.40
CA ALA A 668 -5.82 -2.44 -5.86
C ALA A 668 -4.87 -3.48 -5.24
N PHE A 669 -5.42 -4.42 -4.44
CA PHE A 669 -4.68 -5.55 -3.87
C PHE A 669 -5.42 -6.87 -4.09
N GLY A 670 -6.67 -6.94 -3.61
CA GLY A 670 -7.51 -8.14 -3.69
C GLY A 670 -7.33 -9.07 -2.49
N LEU A 671 -7.71 -8.63 -1.29
CA LEU A 671 -7.69 -9.51 -0.10
C LEU A 671 -8.49 -10.80 -0.33
N THR A 672 -9.62 -10.73 -1.03
CA THR A 672 -10.43 -11.91 -1.36
C THR A 672 -9.72 -12.92 -2.27
N VAL A 673 -8.73 -12.48 -3.06
CA VAL A 673 -7.85 -13.35 -3.84
C VAL A 673 -6.90 -14.10 -2.89
N VAL A 674 -6.30 -13.40 -1.93
CA VAL A 674 -5.43 -14.00 -0.90
C VAL A 674 -6.20 -14.96 0.00
N GLU A 675 -7.41 -14.60 0.41
CA GLU A 675 -8.31 -15.43 1.21
C GLU A 675 -8.70 -16.72 0.45
N ALA A 676 -9.15 -16.60 -0.80
CA ALA A 676 -9.48 -17.76 -1.63
C ALA A 676 -8.29 -18.70 -1.83
N MET A 677 -7.14 -18.16 -2.25
CA MET A 677 -5.93 -18.95 -2.46
C MET A 677 -5.42 -19.59 -1.17
N GLY A 678 -5.47 -18.89 -0.03
CA GLY A 678 -5.05 -19.38 1.28
C GLY A 678 -5.91 -20.55 1.79
N THR A 679 -7.19 -20.59 1.42
CA THR A 679 -8.07 -21.73 1.68
C THR A 679 -7.91 -22.89 0.70
N GLY A 680 -7.12 -22.72 -0.36
CA GLY A 680 -6.88 -23.73 -1.39
C GLY A 680 -7.84 -23.71 -2.56
N LEU A 681 -8.60 -22.62 -2.76
CA LEU A 681 -9.52 -22.49 -3.89
C LEU A 681 -8.75 -21.97 -5.13
N PRO A 682 -8.67 -22.73 -6.25
CA PRO A 682 -8.08 -22.23 -7.48
C PRO A 682 -8.73 -20.92 -7.90
N THR A 683 -7.91 -19.91 -8.17
CA THR A 683 -8.37 -18.53 -8.29
C THR A 683 -8.10 -17.94 -9.67
N PHE A 684 -9.10 -17.26 -10.21
CA PHE A 684 -9.07 -16.48 -11.43
C PHE A 684 -9.32 -15.03 -11.05
N ALA A 685 -8.38 -14.13 -11.31
CA ALA A 685 -8.51 -12.73 -10.90
C ALA A 685 -8.14 -11.79 -12.04
N THR A 686 -8.60 -10.54 -11.95
CA THR A 686 -8.26 -9.52 -12.93
C THR A 686 -6.75 -9.35 -13.08
N ARG A 687 -6.27 -9.12 -14.30
CA ARG A 687 -4.87 -8.78 -14.59
C ARG A 687 -4.53 -7.33 -14.19
N TYR A 688 -5.52 -6.52 -13.83
CA TYR A 688 -5.36 -5.09 -13.57
C TYR A 688 -5.30 -4.79 -12.06
N GLY A 689 -4.13 -4.37 -11.60
CA GLY A 689 -3.88 -4.05 -10.19
C GLY A 689 -3.15 -5.17 -9.44
N GLY A 690 -3.37 -5.26 -8.12
CA GLY A 690 -2.63 -6.13 -7.22
C GLY A 690 -2.74 -7.64 -7.45
N PRO A 691 -3.86 -8.21 -7.92
CA PRO A 691 -3.94 -9.65 -8.19
C PRO A 691 -2.91 -10.13 -9.24
N ARG A 692 -2.42 -9.22 -10.10
CA ARG A 692 -1.34 -9.49 -11.05
C ARG A 692 -0.05 -9.96 -10.37
N GLU A 693 0.22 -9.44 -9.17
CA GLU A 693 1.39 -9.78 -8.37
C GLU A 693 1.13 -10.97 -7.45
N VAL A 694 -0.10 -11.10 -6.94
CA VAL A 694 -0.48 -12.20 -6.05
C VAL A 694 -0.45 -13.54 -6.79
N ILE A 695 -1.04 -13.60 -7.98
CA ILE A 695 -1.15 -14.81 -8.80
C ILE A 695 0.02 -14.91 -9.79
N GLU A 696 0.66 -16.07 -9.82
CA GLU A 696 1.51 -16.49 -10.93
C GLU A 696 0.65 -17.27 -11.93
N SER A 697 0.25 -16.62 -13.03
CA SER A 697 -0.70 -17.16 -14.00
C SER A 697 -0.21 -18.47 -14.62
N GLY A 698 -1.04 -19.51 -14.56
CA GLY A 698 -0.72 -20.87 -15.00
C GLY A 698 0.01 -21.74 -13.96
N ILE A 699 0.33 -21.17 -12.79
CA ILE A 699 1.03 -21.86 -11.69
C ILE A 699 0.12 -21.87 -10.45
N SER A 700 -0.14 -20.71 -9.85
CA SER A 700 -0.94 -20.56 -8.62
C SER A 700 -2.37 -20.06 -8.86
N GLY A 701 -2.74 -19.82 -10.12
CA GLY A 701 -4.05 -19.33 -10.53
C GLY A 701 -4.02 -18.82 -11.96
N PHE A 702 -4.99 -17.98 -12.33
CA PHE A 702 -5.05 -17.38 -13.67
C PHE A 702 -5.42 -15.89 -13.64
N HIS A 703 -4.88 -15.15 -14.62
CA HIS A 703 -5.30 -13.78 -14.87
C HIS A 703 -6.43 -13.72 -15.90
N LEU A 704 -7.40 -12.84 -15.66
CA LEU A 704 -8.52 -12.52 -16.54
C LEU A 704 -8.39 -11.08 -17.03
N ASP A 705 -8.77 -10.84 -18.28
CA ASP A 705 -8.87 -9.49 -18.84
C ASP A 705 -10.35 -9.10 -18.89
N PRO A 706 -10.85 -8.31 -17.91
CA PRO A 706 -12.27 -8.00 -17.81
C PRO A 706 -12.83 -7.17 -18.98
N GLU A 707 -11.97 -6.69 -19.88
CA GLU A 707 -12.36 -6.02 -21.14
C GLU A 707 -12.57 -7.01 -22.30
N ASP A 708 -12.15 -8.27 -22.16
CA ASP A 708 -12.30 -9.35 -23.15
C ASP A 708 -13.16 -10.49 -22.58
N ASP A 709 -14.48 -10.34 -22.72
CA ASP A 709 -15.47 -11.32 -22.30
C ASP A 709 -15.20 -12.71 -22.92
N ALA A 710 -14.82 -12.77 -24.19
CA ALA A 710 -14.60 -14.03 -24.90
C ALA A 710 -13.39 -14.80 -24.37
N ALA A 711 -12.28 -14.10 -24.12
CA ALA A 711 -11.10 -14.70 -23.51
C ALA A 711 -11.36 -15.18 -22.07
N CYS A 712 -12.14 -14.41 -21.29
CA CYS A 712 -12.53 -14.80 -19.93
C CYS A 712 -13.38 -16.08 -19.93
N ILE A 713 -14.41 -16.14 -20.78
CA ILE A 713 -15.27 -17.33 -20.93
C ILE A 713 -14.44 -18.54 -21.35
N ALA A 714 -13.63 -18.41 -22.40
CA ALA A 714 -12.81 -19.50 -22.91
C ALA A 714 -11.83 -20.04 -21.84
N ARG A 715 -11.28 -19.15 -21.00
CA ARG A 715 -10.41 -19.54 -19.89
C ARG A 715 -11.13 -20.38 -18.84
N LEU A 716 -12.32 -19.94 -18.42
CA LEU A 716 -13.13 -20.65 -17.42
C LEU A 716 -13.59 -22.02 -17.95
N GLU A 717 -14.13 -22.05 -19.18
CA GLU A 717 -14.54 -23.31 -19.84
C GLU A 717 -13.37 -24.28 -20.01
N GLY A 718 -12.21 -23.77 -20.43
CA GLY A 718 -11.01 -24.57 -20.63
C GLY A 718 -10.57 -25.24 -19.33
N PHE A 719 -10.57 -24.51 -18.22
CA PHE A 719 -10.20 -25.05 -16.91
C PHE A 719 -11.12 -26.20 -16.48
N PHE A 720 -12.45 -26.00 -16.50
CA PHE A 720 -13.39 -27.06 -16.12
C PHE A 720 -13.33 -28.26 -17.06
N THR A 721 -13.15 -28.02 -18.37
CA THR A 721 -12.94 -29.09 -19.35
C THR A 721 -11.73 -29.94 -18.98
N THR A 722 -10.58 -29.31 -18.69
CA THR A 722 -9.38 -30.03 -18.26
C THR A 722 -9.57 -30.73 -16.91
N CYS A 723 -10.27 -30.15 -15.94
CA CYS A 723 -10.54 -30.80 -14.66
C CYS A 723 -11.41 -32.07 -14.81
N MET A 724 -12.37 -32.07 -15.74
CA MET A 724 -13.17 -33.27 -16.03
C MET A 724 -12.35 -34.40 -16.65
N GLU A 725 -11.35 -34.05 -17.48
CA GLU A 725 -10.43 -35.02 -18.09
C GLU A 725 -9.33 -35.47 -17.11
N GLN A 726 -8.89 -34.57 -16.23
CA GLN A 726 -7.75 -34.74 -15.33
C GLN A 726 -8.08 -34.14 -13.95
N PRO A 727 -8.70 -34.92 -13.04
CA PRO A 727 -9.11 -34.42 -11.72
C PRO A 727 -7.96 -33.83 -10.89
N GLU A 728 -6.74 -34.35 -11.05
CA GLU A 728 -5.53 -33.85 -10.37
C GLU A 728 -5.13 -32.43 -10.80
N TYR A 729 -5.62 -31.95 -11.95
CA TYR A 729 -5.35 -30.60 -12.41
C TYR A 729 -5.82 -29.56 -11.39
N TRP A 730 -7.01 -29.77 -10.80
CA TRP A 730 -7.55 -28.88 -9.76
C TRP A 730 -6.66 -28.89 -8.50
N ASN A 731 -6.27 -30.09 -8.04
CA ASN A 731 -5.44 -30.26 -6.85
C ASN A 731 -4.07 -29.58 -6.97
N SER A 732 -3.49 -29.61 -8.18
CA SER A 732 -2.23 -28.94 -8.49
C SER A 732 -2.32 -27.42 -8.29
N PHE A 733 -3.37 -26.77 -8.82
CA PHE A 733 -3.58 -25.33 -8.62
C PHE A 733 -3.90 -24.98 -7.17
N SER A 734 -4.68 -25.83 -6.49
CA SER A 734 -5.00 -25.66 -5.07
C SER A 734 -3.74 -25.64 -4.20
N THR A 735 -2.85 -26.62 -4.41
CA THR A 735 -1.58 -26.75 -3.66
C THR A 735 -0.67 -25.55 -3.93
N GLN A 736 -0.48 -25.19 -5.19
CA GLN A 736 0.35 -24.04 -5.59
C GLN A 736 -0.22 -22.70 -5.08
N ALA A 737 -1.54 -22.55 -5.00
CA ALA A 737 -2.18 -21.39 -4.41
C ALA A 737 -1.88 -21.27 -2.91
N ILE A 738 -1.99 -22.37 -2.15
CA ILE A 738 -1.66 -22.40 -0.72
C ILE A 738 -0.19 -22.06 -0.49
N GLU A 739 0.72 -22.71 -1.22
CA GLU A 739 2.17 -22.47 -1.12
C GLU A 739 2.52 -21.00 -1.44
N ARG A 740 1.87 -20.42 -2.46
CA ARG A 740 2.04 -19.01 -2.83
C ARG A 740 1.65 -18.08 -1.68
N ILE A 741 0.51 -18.30 -1.03
CA ILE A 741 0.05 -17.46 0.09
C ILE A 741 0.94 -17.64 1.31
N GLN A 742 1.17 -18.86 1.76
CA GLN A 742 1.97 -19.14 2.96
C GLN A 742 3.41 -18.62 2.83
N SER A 743 3.99 -18.67 1.62
CA SER A 743 5.36 -18.20 1.39
C SER A 743 5.48 -16.71 1.16
N ARG A 744 4.39 -15.92 1.04
CA ARG A 744 4.46 -14.49 0.69
C ARG A 744 3.46 -13.57 1.39
N TYR A 745 2.20 -13.97 1.49
CA TYR A 745 1.08 -13.10 1.87
C TYR A 745 0.50 -13.53 3.22
N THR A 746 1.28 -13.38 4.28
CA THR A 746 0.85 -13.69 5.65
C THR A 746 1.12 -12.51 6.59
N TRP A 747 0.21 -12.33 7.55
CA TRP A 747 0.38 -11.28 8.56
C TRP A 747 1.59 -11.50 9.46
N THR A 748 1.99 -12.75 9.68
CA THR A 748 3.22 -13.09 10.41
C THR A 748 4.45 -12.48 9.73
N ARG A 749 4.58 -12.65 8.40
CA ARG A 749 5.72 -12.09 7.65
C ARG A 749 5.64 -10.57 7.53
N TYR A 750 4.43 -10.04 7.38
CA TYR A 750 4.17 -8.61 7.41
C TYR A 750 4.75 -7.98 8.69
N ALA A 751 4.37 -8.51 9.86
CA ALA A 751 4.80 -7.97 11.15
C ALA A 751 6.32 -8.04 11.33
N GLN A 752 6.95 -9.14 10.92
CA GLN A 752 8.40 -9.29 10.92
C GLN A 752 9.09 -8.23 10.07
N GLN A 753 8.61 -8.01 8.84
CA GLN A 753 9.18 -7.03 7.93
C GLN A 753 9.01 -5.60 8.46
N VAL A 754 7.81 -5.21 8.89
CA VAL A 754 7.56 -3.86 9.44
C VAL A 754 8.46 -3.56 10.63
N LEU A 755 8.59 -4.49 11.58
CA LEU A 755 9.43 -4.27 12.76
C LEU A 755 10.93 -4.25 12.42
N SER A 756 11.39 -5.03 11.45
CA SER A 756 12.77 -4.98 10.97
C SER A 756 13.07 -3.67 10.23
N LEU A 757 12.12 -3.16 9.43
CA LEU A 757 12.24 -1.85 8.80
C LEU A 757 12.24 -0.75 9.86
N ALA A 758 11.30 -0.74 10.81
CA ALA A 758 11.27 0.24 11.90
C ALA A 758 12.60 0.29 12.67
N ALA A 759 13.18 -0.88 12.97
CA ALA A 759 14.49 -0.98 13.60
C ALA A 759 15.62 -0.37 12.75
N LEU A 760 15.64 -0.65 11.45
CA LEU A 760 16.68 -0.17 10.52
C LEU A 760 16.56 1.34 10.25
N TYR A 761 15.37 1.80 9.87
CA TYR A 761 15.12 3.21 9.54
C TYR A 761 15.18 4.09 10.79
N GLY A 762 14.75 3.60 11.97
CA GLY A 762 14.92 4.32 13.22
C GLY A 762 16.39 4.55 13.58
N PHE A 763 17.26 3.55 13.34
CA PHE A 763 18.71 3.75 13.47
C PHE A 763 19.23 4.76 12.44
N GLY A 764 18.77 4.66 11.18
CA GLY A 764 19.17 5.61 10.14
C GLY A 764 18.76 7.05 10.42
N ARG A 765 17.58 7.26 10.98
CA ARG A 765 17.10 8.56 11.45
C ARG A 765 17.99 9.12 12.55
N TRP A 766 18.28 8.32 13.58
CA TRP A 766 19.20 8.71 14.66
C TRP A 766 20.60 9.04 14.13
N LEU A 767 21.11 8.22 13.20
CA LEU A 767 22.46 8.39 12.65
C LEU A 767 22.59 9.69 11.85
N ASN A 768 21.54 10.09 11.12
CA ASN A 768 21.55 11.19 10.17
C ASN A 768 20.86 12.48 10.65
N HIS A 769 20.40 12.56 11.90
CA HIS A 769 19.59 13.67 12.42
C HIS A 769 20.09 15.08 12.01
N GLU A 770 21.39 15.36 12.13
CA GLU A 770 21.94 16.68 11.77
C GLU A 770 21.93 17.00 10.27
N ARG A 771 21.90 15.98 9.41
CA ARG A 771 21.94 16.14 7.95
C ARG A 771 20.56 16.46 7.34
N HIS A 772 19.47 16.27 8.09
CA HIS A 772 18.10 16.43 7.60
C HIS A 772 17.46 17.81 7.83
N ALA A 773 18.04 18.66 8.68
CA ALA A 773 17.42 19.93 9.08
C ALA A 773 16.98 20.86 7.93
N PRO A 774 17.76 21.09 6.84
CA PRO A 774 17.30 21.94 5.74
C PRO A 774 16.05 21.41 5.04
N TYR A 775 15.94 20.08 4.94
CA TYR A 775 14.80 19.44 4.31
C TYR A 775 13.55 19.48 5.20
N GLU A 776 13.72 19.28 6.50
CA GLU A 776 12.64 19.45 7.48
C GLU A 776 12.09 20.88 7.47
N HIS A 777 12.95 21.90 7.36
CA HIS A 777 12.51 23.29 7.22
C HIS A 777 11.76 23.55 5.89
N TYR A 778 12.16 22.88 4.80
CA TYR A 778 11.43 22.97 3.53
C TYR A 778 10.01 22.39 3.65
N LEU A 779 9.87 21.23 4.31
CA LEU A 779 8.56 20.61 4.58
C LEU A 779 7.70 21.46 5.52
N GLU A 780 8.28 22.00 6.59
CA GLU A 780 7.56 22.88 7.52
C GLU A 780 7.08 24.15 6.80
N MET A 781 7.92 24.78 5.95
CA MET A 781 7.50 25.92 5.15
C MET A 781 6.35 25.57 4.20
N PHE A 782 6.43 24.43 3.51
CA PHE A 782 5.39 23.97 2.61
C PHE A 782 4.07 23.70 3.36
N TYR A 783 4.15 23.07 4.53
CA TYR A 783 3.00 22.86 5.41
C TYR A 783 2.36 24.17 5.88
N ARG A 784 3.16 25.11 6.41
CA ARG A 784 2.68 26.39 6.95
C ARG A 784 2.08 27.30 5.88
N LEU A 785 2.67 27.33 4.69
CA LEU A 785 2.32 28.31 3.66
C LEU A 785 1.35 27.76 2.60
N MET A 786 1.28 26.44 2.40
CA MET A 786 0.38 25.84 1.42
C MET A 786 -0.75 25.03 2.09
N TYR A 787 -0.42 24.07 2.94
CA TYR A 787 -1.45 23.21 3.56
C TYR A 787 -2.34 24.00 4.53
N GLN A 788 -1.76 24.71 5.50
CA GLN A 788 -2.56 25.37 6.54
C GLN A 788 -3.56 26.41 5.99
N PRO A 789 -3.19 27.27 5.01
CA PRO A 789 -4.15 28.18 4.40
C PRO A 789 -5.28 27.45 3.66
N ALA A 790 -4.95 26.41 2.88
CA ALA A 790 -5.95 25.60 2.17
C ALA A 790 -6.92 24.94 3.17
N ALA A 791 -6.40 24.30 4.21
CA ALA A 791 -7.20 23.64 5.23
C ALA A 791 -8.12 24.61 6.00
N LYS A 792 -7.70 25.87 6.20
CA LYS A 792 -8.54 26.93 6.79
C LYS A 792 -9.67 27.40 5.87
N GLY A 793 -9.50 27.26 4.56
CA GLY A 793 -10.51 27.60 3.55
C GLY A 793 -11.65 26.58 3.45
N VAL A 794 -11.45 25.35 3.94
CA VAL A 794 -12.47 24.30 3.98
C VAL A 794 -13.56 24.68 4.98
N SER A 795 -14.83 24.61 4.54
CA SER A 795 -15.98 24.89 5.39
C SER A 795 -16.05 23.88 6.54
N ARG A 796 -16.31 24.36 7.76
CA ARG A 796 -16.55 23.49 8.92
C ARG A 796 -18.04 23.20 9.02
N HIS A 797 -18.43 21.96 9.27
CA HIS A 797 -19.81 21.64 9.62
C HIS A 797 -20.20 22.39 10.89
N GLU A 798 -21.38 23.00 10.91
CA GLU A 798 -21.96 23.63 12.11
C GLU A 798 -22.52 22.59 13.09
#